data_AF-A0A1Y3MWW5-F1
#
_entry.id   AF-A0A1Y3MWW5-F1
#
_cell.length_a   1.000
_cell.length_b   1.000
_cell.length_c   1.000
_cell.angle_alpha   90.00
_cell.angle_beta   90.00
_cell.angle_gamma   90.00
#
_symmetry.space_group_name_H-M   'P 1'
#
loop_
_entity.id
_entity.type
_entity.pdbx_description
1 polymer ?
#
loop_
_entity_poly.entity_id
_entity_poly.type
_entity_poly.pdbx_seq_one_letter_code
_entity_poly.pdbx_strand_id
1 'polypeptide(L)'
;MKIFNLTTFTFVLLFLLQWNFTYGKHLPLQVDKEYNLEFGLDEKLYLSYDKAKLSVLEVNQRDLYDTITPGRPPVKYGALDRRMGTSDKTARCETCGETLQDCVGHYGFVRLAVPVFHIGYFKQTLVVLQNICKTCGKVLLEEKERRKYLARLNNPGLDDIKKRAILKALNTACKKVSRCPHCKSVNGVVKKVGALKIIHERYKPKKANDVENNAFKETFNNAVELDPSLKFQIGKAQEDLNPLIVYNLFCKITSEDCEILGLDPVKGRPENFLWTSIPVPPICIRPSVAQNGASNEDDITVLISDIVFINTRILHSIQSGETISKFMEHWEWLQLLCSQLVNADLPGVQSIPINMVKIKRGFCQRLKGKQGRFRGNLSGKRVDFSARTVISPDPNLQIEEVAVPELVAKVLTYPERVFEHNIEQLRKCVLNGPDKWPGAVYIRSDKKDEKPKYLKYGNRQQYANNLKIGDIVDRHLRDGDVVLFNRQPSLHRMSVMAHFVIATQIALDNCNKITKKQLKHFFSVCFNKYRKSIIEPGTAVGAIGGQSLGEPGTQMTLKTFHFAGVASMNITLGVPRIKEIINASKNISTPIISADLLNKTSDVKSARIVKGRIEKTVIEDIAEYIEVVIKPNECYVLIKIDLEAIEKLTLEVDIFSIAKSIVLAPKLKIPENYVRIHKPDKIAVNIPMKGDTSELFYALEALKRALPKVIIKGIPSINRAVINEEKDGLKLLVEGYGLREVMAIDGVNGLESSTNHIIEMQQVLGIEAARVKR
;
A
#
# COMPACT_ATOMS: atom_id res chain seq x y z
N MET A 1 -32.80 -37.59 -20.39
CA MET A 1 -33.20 -38.79 -21.15
C MET A 1 -31.94 -39.37 -21.79
N LYS A 2 -31.52 -40.56 -21.33
CA LYS A 2 -30.56 -41.54 -21.90
C LYS A 2 -29.11 -41.05 -22.19
N ILE A 3 -28.14 -41.37 -21.31
CA ILE A 3 -27.30 -42.59 -21.30
C ILE A 3 -26.32 -42.62 -22.49
N PHE A 4 -25.04 -42.34 -22.25
CA PHE A 4 -23.92 -43.05 -22.87
C PHE A 4 -22.64 -42.94 -22.01
N ASN A 5 -22.49 -43.97 -21.16
CA ASN A 5 -21.30 -44.69 -20.70
C ASN A 5 -19.97 -43.97 -20.44
N LEU A 6 -19.67 -43.96 -19.14
CA LEU A 6 -18.51 -43.49 -18.41
C LEU A 6 -17.50 -44.63 -18.14
N THR A 7 -17.19 -45.49 -19.11
CA THR A 7 -16.46 -46.75 -18.86
C THR A 7 -15.05 -46.87 -19.44
N THR A 8 -14.48 -45.81 -20.05
CA THR A 8 -13.10 -45.84 -20.58
C THR A 8 -12.11 -44.92 -19.88
N PHE A 9 -12.54 -44.10 -18.92
CA PHE A 9 -11.65 -43.16 -18.21
C PHE A 9 -11.09 -43.67 -16.87
N THR A 10 -11.58 -44.81 -16.37
CA THR A 10 -11.18 -45.38 -15.07
C THR A 10 -10.03 -46.40 -15.16
N PHE A 11 -9.64 -46.85 -16.35
CA PHE A 11 -8.56 -47.84 -16.50
C PHE A 11 -7.15 -47.24 -16.63
N VAL A 12 -7.03 -45.93 -16.95
CA VAL A 12 -5.71 -45.27 -17.09
C VAL A 12 -5.25 -44.61 -15.78
N LEU A 13 -6.17 -44.31 -14.86
CA LEU A 13 -5.83 -43.74 -13.55
C LEU A 13 -5.30 -44.79 -12.55
N LEU A 14 -5.61 -46.08 -12.77
CA LEU A 14 -5.16 -47.18 -11.90
C LEU A 14 -3.73 -47.65 -12.19
N PHE A 15 -3.17 -47.36 -13.37
CA PHE A 15 -1.79 -47.74 -13.70
C PHE A 15 -0.73 -46.75 -13.19
N LEU A 16 -1.11 -45.53 -12.80
CA LEU A 16 -0.20 -44.52 -12.23
C LEU A 16 -0.17 -44.52 -10.69
N LEU A 17 -1.07 -45.27 -10.04
CA LEU A 17 -1.14 -45.37 -8.58
C LEU A 17 -0.48 -46.64 -8.00
N GLN A 18 0.04 -47.53 -8.85
CA GLN A 18 0.62 -48.81 -8.44
C GLN A 18 2.12 -48.95 -8.73
N TRP A 19 2.83 -47.84 -8.94
CA TRP A 19 4.29 -47.80 -9.07
C TRP A 19 4.96 -46.96 -7.98
N ASN A 20 4.48 -47.08 -6.74
CA ASN A 20 5.02 -46.38 -5.59
C ASN A 20 5.17 -47.34 -4.38
N PHE A 21 5.70 -48.55 -4.57
CA PHE A 21 6.21 -49.32 -3.44
C PHE A 21 7.21 -50.36 -3.95
N THR A 22 8.49 -50.05 -3.76
CA THR A 22 9.58 -50.92 -3.28
C THR A 22 10.91 -50.30 -3.71
N TYR A 23 11.51 -49.45 -2.87
CA TYR A 23 12.97 -49.35 -2.70
C TYR A 23 13.28 -48.37 -1.56
N GLY A 24 13.97 -48.88 -0.53
CA GLY A 24 14.83 -48.10 0.36
C GLY A 24 14.14 -47.33 1.49
N LYS A 25 14.45 -47.72 2.73
CA LYS A 25 14.21 -46.96 3.96
C LYS A 25 14.84 -45.55 3.87
N HIS A 26 14.08 -44.58 3.40
CA HIS A 26 14.26 -43.18 3.75
C HIS A 26 12.99 -42.77 4.47
N LEU A 27 13.10 -42.35 5.74
CA LEU A 27 12.01 -41.61 6.38
C LEU A 27 11.64 -40.48 5.41
N PRO A 28 10.40 -40.43 4.88
CA PRO A 28 9.95 -39.22 4.26
C PRO A 28 9.93 -38.18 5.37
N LEU A 29 10.79 -37.17 5.28
CA LEU A 29 10.51 -35.88 5.92
C LEU A 29 9.07 -35.54 5.52
N GLN A 30 8.13 -35.64 6.45
CA GLN A 30 6.80 -35.07 6.29
C GLN A 30 7.02 -33.56 6.14
N VAL A 31 7.15 -33.12 4.89
CA VAL A 31 7.09 -31.71 4.57
C VAL A 31 5.62 -31.36 4.67
N ASP A 32 5.17 -30.95 5.85
CA ASP A 32 3.83 -30.42 6.07
C ASP A 32 3.65 -29.22 5.12
N LYS A 33 2.86 -29.43 4.05
CA LYS A 33 2.80 -28.53 2.89
C LYS A 33 1.94 -27.27 3.09
N GLU A 34 1.30 -27.10 4.25
CA GLU A 34 0.47 -25.93 4.53
C GLU A 34 1.07 -25.08 5.66
N TYR A 35 1.98 -24.18 5.29
CA TYR A 35 2.43 -23.12 6.19
C TYR A 35 1.41 -21.97 6.18
N ASN A 36 0.43 -22.03 7.08
CA ASN A 36 -0.40 -20.86 7.38
C ASN A 36 0.40 -19.90 8.27
N LEU A 37 0.77 -18.74 7.73
CA LEU A 37 1.44 -17.69 8.48
C LEU A 37 0.41 -16.90 9.29
N GLU A 38 0.34 -17.20 10.59
CA GLU A 38 -0.49 -16.47 11.53
C GLU A 38 0.28 -15.31 12.17
N PHE A 39 -0.27 -14.10 12.09
CA PHE A 39 0.29 -12.92 12.74
C PHE A 39 -0.36 -12.72 14.12
N GLY A 40 0.45 -12.48 15.15
CA GLY A 40 -0.02 -12.25 16.51
C GLY A 40 0.97 -11.46 17.37
N LEU A 41 0.49 -10.99 18.50
CA LEU A 41 1.27 -10.32 19.54
C LEU A 41 1.17 -11.16 20.80
N ASP A 42 1.80 -12.33 20.79
CA ASP A 42 1.80 -13.17 21.98
C ASP A 42 2.92 -12.70 22.92
N GLU A 43 2.54 -11.95 23.96
CA GLU A 43 3.47 -11.58 25.03
C GLU A 43 4.07 -12.81 25.73
N LYS A 44 3.40 -13.98 25.72
CA LYS A 44 3.96 -15.21 26.34
C LYS A 44 5.18 -15.76 25.60
N LEU A 45 5.50 -15.25 24.41
CA LEU A 45 6.79 -15.52 23.78
C LEU A 45 7.96 -14.74 24.43
N TYR A 46 7.70 -13.59 25.07
CA TYR A 46 8.73 -12.63 25.50
C TYR A 46 8.60 -12.09 26.94
N LEU A 47 7.50 -12.36 27.66
CA LEU A 47 7.22 -11.83 29.01
C LEU A 47 6.94 -12.93 30.04
N SER A 48 7.95 -13.30 30.81
CA SER A 48 7.89 -13.54 32.28
C SER A 48 9.22 -14.13 32.74
N TYR A 49 9.69 -13.69 33.92
CA TYR A 49 10.98 -14.05 34.51
C TYR A 49 11.18 -15.58 34.71
N ASP A 50 10.09 -16.35 34.68
CA ASP A 50 10.12 -17.81 34.87
C ASP A 50 10.01 -18.65 33.58
N LYS A 51 9.52 -18.10 32.46
CA LYS A 51 9.28 -18.87 31.21
C LYS A 51 9.39 -18.05 29.92
N ALA A 52 10.44 -17.25 29.75
CA ALA A 52 10.78 -16.70 28.43
C ALA A 52 11.30 -17.84 27.52
N LYS A 53 10.43 -18.42 26.69
CA LYS A 53 10.80 -19.60 25.88
C LYS A 53 11.78 -19.31 24.73
N LEU A 54 11.97 -18.04 24.35
CA LEU A 54 12.76 -17.65 23.16
C LEU A 54 13.97 -16.76 23.45
N SER A 55 13.96 -15.96 24.52
CA SER A 55 15.09 -15.08 24.83
C SER A 55 16.11 -15.80 25.71
N VAL A 56 17.38 -15.64 25.38
CA VAL A 56 18.50 -16.32 26.04
C VAL A 56 19.17 -15.44 27.10
N LEU A 57 19.03 -14.11 26.97
CA LEU A 57 19.77 -13.13 27.77
C LEU A 57 18.96 -11.85 28.01
N GLU A 58 19.06 -11.32 29.23
CA GLU A 58 18.65 -9.95 29.56
C GLU A 58 19.83 -8.99 29.34
N VAL A 59 19.64 -7.96 28.51
CA VAL A 59 20.67 -6.94 28.23
C VAL A 59 20.50 -5.77 29.20
N ASN A 60 21.51 -5.54 30.04
CA ASN A 60 21.48 -4.52 31.09
C ASN A 60 22.71 -3.58 31.07
N GLN A 61 23.78 -3.92 30.36
CA GLN A 61 24.98 -3.10 30.25
C GLN A 61 24.96 -2.26 28.96
N ARG A 62 25.37 -0.99 29.09
CA ARG A 62 25.46 -0.05 27.96
C ARG A 62 26.67 -0.38 27.08
N ASP A 63 27.81 -0.65 27.69
CA ASP A 63 29.08 -0.75 27.00
C ASP A 63 29.09 -1.94 26.03
N LEU A 64 29.65 -1.71 24.84
CA LEU A 64 29.67 -2.71 23.77
C LEU A 64 30.86 -3.66 23.90
N TYR A 65 32.02 -3.10 24.25
CA TYR A 65 33.29 -3.82 24.36
C TYR A 65 33.95 -3.55 25.70
N ASP A 66 34.56 -4.60 26.26
CA ASP A 66 35.37 -4.47 27.47
C ASP A 66 36.72 -3.88 27.08
N THR A 67 37.00 -2.66 27.56
CA THR A 67 38.26 -1.95 27.29
C THR A 67 39.42 -2.46 28.13
N ILE A 68 39.15 -3.23 29.19
CA ILE A 68 40.14 -3.74 30.14
C ILE A 68 40.83 -4.98 29.57
N THR A 69 40.07 -5.84 28.88
CA THR A 69 40.58 -7.12 28.37
C THR A 69 41.29 -6.96 27.01
N PRO A 70 42.51 -7.49 26.82
CA PRO A 70 43.21 -7.45 25.53
C PRO A 70 42.40 -8.13 24.43
N GLY A 71 42.31 -7.49 23.26
CA GLY A 71 41.45 -7.94 22.16
C GLY A 71 40.02 -7.38 22.21
N ARG A 72 39.67 -6.55 23.20
CA ARG A 72 38.38 -5.85 23.33
C ARG A 72 37.18 -6.76 23.08
N PRO A 73 37.01 -7.86 23.83
CA PRO A 73 35.87 -8.75 23.66
C PRO A 73 34.55 -8.01 23.94
N PRO A 74 33.43 -8.46 23.35
CA PRO A 74 32.13 -7.89 23.67
C PRO A 74 31.80 -8.08 25.15
N VAL A 75 31.18 -7.06 25.75
CA VAL A 75 30.82 -7.07 27.17
C VAL A 75 29.70 -8.09 27.45
N LYS A 76 29.83 -8.83 28.56
CA LYS A 76 28.77 -9.75 29.03
C LYS A 76 27.55 -8.97 29.46
N TYR A 77 26.36 -9.44 29.09
CA TYR A 77 25.08 -8.72 29.27
C TYR A 77 24.99 -7.37 28.52
N GLY A 78 25.91 -7.13 27.57
CA GLY A 78 25.87 -6.01 26.65
C GLY A 78 25.13 -6.34 25.34
N ALA A 79 25.01 -5.35 24.46
CA ALA A 79 24.24 -5.49 23.22
C ALA A 79 24.84 -6.47 22.18
N LEU A 80 26.14 -6.79 22.29
CA LEU A 80 26.91 -7.68 21.39
C LEU A 80 27.33 -9.00 22.06
N ASP A 81 26.67 -9.39 23.15
CA ASP A 81 27.00 -10.64 23.86
C ASP A 81 26.92 -11.87 22.94
N ARG A 82 27.94 -12.74 23.01
CA ARG A 82 28.10 -13.94 22.17
C ARG A 82 27.02 -15.00 22.36
N ARG A 83 26.23 -14.92 23.43
CA ARG A 83 25.03 -15.74 23.63
C ARG A 83 23.91 -15.41 22.62
N MET A 84 23.90 -14.19 22.06
CA MET A 84 22.94 -13.81 21.02
C MET A 84 23.40 -14.15 19.59
N GLY A 85 24.56 -14.81 19.47
CA GLY A 85 25.20 -15.17 18.20
C GLY A 85 26.59 -14.56 18.06
N THR A 86 27.16 -14.67 16.87
CA THR A 86 28.47 -14.06 16.56
C THR A 86 28.42 -13.38 15.20
N SER A 87 29.11 -12.27 15.04
CA SER A 87 29.40 -11.61 13.76
C SER A 87 30.81 -11.92 13.25
N ASP A 88 31.67 -12.50 14.10
CA ASP A 88 33.05 -12.81 13.77
C ASP A 88 33.14 -14.17 13.07
N LYS A 89 34.02 -14.28 12.07
CA LYS A 89 34.25 -15.56 11.37
C LYS A 89 34.98 -16.58 12.23
N THR A 90 35.75 -16.13 13.22
CA THR A 90 36.61 -16.97 14.07
C THR A 90 35.94 -17.35 15.38
N ALA A 91 35.08 -16.48 15.92
CA ALA A 91 34.39 -16.76 17.16
C ALA A 91 33.21 -17.73 16.93
N ARG A 92 32.80 -18.38 18.02
CA ARG A 92 31.64 -19.27 18.04
C ARG A 92 30.58 -18.71 18.98
N CYS A 93 29.32 -19.04 18.70
CA CYS A 93 28.23 -18.67 19.59
C CYS A 93 28.34 -19.43 20.92
N GLU A 94 28.11 -18.76 22.05
CA GLU A 94 28.12 -19.40 23.37
C GLU A 94 26.88 -20.26 23.64
N THR A 95 25.81 -20.08 22.87
CA THR A 95 24.53 -20.78 23.07
C THR A 95 24.41 -22.04 22.20
N CYS A 96 24.62 -21.94 20.88
CA CYS A 96 24.58 -23.12 20.00
C CYS A 96 25.95 -23.74 19.72
N GLY A 97 27.07 -23.07 20.04
CA GLY A 97 28.42 -23.57 19.75
C GLY A 97 28.82 -23.52 18.26
N GLU A 98 27.91 -23.08 17.38
CA GLU A 98 28.11 -23.04 15.94
C GLU A 98 28.85 -21.79 15.47
N THR A 99 29.32 -21.83 14.21
CA THR A 99 29.96 -20.70 13.53
C THR A 99 28.92 -19.76 12.90
N LEU A 100 29.37 -18.60 12.41
CA LEU A 100 28.50 -17.62 11.72
C LEU A 100 27.65 -18.20 10.58
N GLN A 101 28.10 -19.25 9.88
CA GLN A 101 27.38 -19.81 8.73
C GLN A 101 26.19 -20.67 9.14
N ASP A 102 26.30 -21.39 10.25
CA ASP A 102 25.30 -22.36 10.70
C ASP A 102 24.41 -21.77 11.81
N CYS A 103 24.95 -20.82 12.59
CA CYS A 103 24.24 -20.18 13.69
C CYS A 103 23.02 -19.39 13.19
N VAL A 104 21.84 -19.82 13.61
CA VAL A 104 20.56 -19.14 13.31
C VAL A 104 20.43 -17.80 14.04
N GLY A 105 21.13 -17.65 15.17
CA GLY A 105 21.08 -16.49 16.05
C GLY A 105 20.01 -16.61 17.14
N HIS A 106 20.25 -15.96 18.28
CA HIS A 106 19.38 -16.06 19.47
C HIS A 106 18.93 -14.67 19.95
N TYR A 107 17.68 -14.58 20.38
CA TYR A 107 17.11 -13.32 20.86
C TYR A 107 17.55 -13.02 22.29
N GLY A 108 17.74 -11.74 22.57
CA GLY A 108 17.78 -11.21 23.94
C GLY A 108 16.52 -10.42 24.25
N PHE A 109 16.45 -9.84 25.45
CA PHE A 109 15.43 -8.86 25.78
C PHE A 109 15.97 -7.75 26.69
N VAL A 110 15.34 -6.59 26.67
CA VAL A 110 15.56 -5.49 27.62
C VAL A 110 14.26 -5.27 28.38
N ARG A 111 14.30 -5.37 29.71
CA ARG A 111 13.16 -5.04 30.56
C ARG A 111 13.12 -3.53 30.79
N LEU A 112 12.01 -2.89 30.40
CA LEU A 112 11.84 -1.46 30.61
C LEU A 112 11.38 -1.18 32.04
N ALA A 113 11.91 -0.11 32.64
CA ALA A 113 11.53 0.38 33.97
C ALA A 113 10.09 0.92 33.97
N VAL A 114 9.68 1.55 32.87
CA VAL A 114 8.35 2.12 32.66
C VAL A 114 7.81 1.71 31.28
N PRO A 115 6.48 1.49 31.15
CA PRO A 115 5.91 1.10 29.87
C PRO A 115 5.97 2.24 28.85
N VAL A 116 6.03 1.89 27.57
CA VAL A 116 6.13 2.83 26.44
C VAL A 116 5.12 2.45 25.35
N PHE A 117 4.56 3.44 24.63
CA PHE A 117 3.70 3.13 23.49
C PHE A 117 4.49 2.57 22.30
N HIS A 118 4.02 1.46 21.72
CA HIS A 118 4.57 0.99 20.45
C HIS A 118 4.09 1.88 19.28
N ILE A 119 5.03 2.47 18.54
CA ILE A 119 4.69 3.37 17.42
C ILE A 119 3.84 2.70 16.33
N GLY A 120 4.06 1.41 16.07
CA GLY A 120 3.29 0.66 15.07
C GLY A 120 1.83 0.43 15.49
N TYR A 121 1.56 0.36 16.79
CA TYR A 121 0.21 0.13 17.35
C TYR A 121 -0.44 1.40 17.91
N PHE A 122 0.27 2.53 17.94
CA PHE A 122 -0.23 3.78 18.52
C PHE A 122 -1.61 4.22 17.98
N LYS A 123 -1.86 4.01 16.67
CA LYS A 123 -3.16 4.32 16.05
C LYS A 123 -4.26 3.36 16.55
N GLN A 124 -3.93 2.09 16.71
CA GLN A 124 -4.82 1.05 17.22
C GLN A 124 -5.09 1.26 18.70
N THR A 125 -4.09 1.60 19.51
CA THR A 125 -4.22 2.03 20.91
C THR A 125 -5.21 3.18 21.03
N LEU A 126 -5.11 4.21 20.18
CA LEU A 126 -6.05 5.33 20.16
C LEU A 126 -7.48 4.88 19.80
N VAL A 127 -7.63 3.97 18.83
CA VAL A 127 -8.94 3.42 18.44
C VAL A 127 -9.58 2.63 19.58
N VAL A 128 -8.81 1.78 20.27
CA VAL A 128 -9.28 1.02 21.44
C VAL A 128 -9.67 1.97 22.57
N LEU A 129 -8.82 2.94 22.91
CA LEU A 129 -9.12 3.97 23.91
C LEU A 129 -10.37 4.77 23.57
N GLN A 130 -10.66 5.03 22.29
CA GLN A 130 -11.90 5.70 21.87
C GLN A 130 -13.15 4.81 22.05
N ASN A 131 -12.99 3.49 22.03
CA ASN A 131 -14.09 2.54 22.09
C ASN A 131 -14.44 2.11 23.52
N ILE A 132 -13.50 2.20 24.46
CA ILE A 132 -13.70 1.79 25.86
C ILE A 132 -13.98 2.96 26.80
N CYS A 133 -14.55 2.64 27.96
CA CYS A 133 -14.71 3.55 29.08
C CYS A 133 -13.40 3.70 29.86
N LYS A 134 -13.02 4.95 30.19
CA LYS A 134 -11.69 5.26 30.78
C LYS A 134 -11.64 4.97 32.27
N THR A 135 -12.79 4.67 32.89
CA THR A 135 -12.88 4.34 34.31
C THR A 135 -13.03 2.83 34.53
N CYS A 136 -13.99 2.17 33.84
CA CYS A 136 -14.29 0.75 34.03
C CYS A 136 -13.68 -0.21 33.00
N GLY A 137 -13.08 0.28 31.90
CA GLY A 137 -12.45 -0.55 30.87
C GLY A 137 -13.41 -1.29 29.92
N LYS A 138 -14.73 -1.26 30.15
CA LYS A 138 -15.73 -1.89 29.27
C LYS A 138 -15.99 -1.06 27.99
N VAL A 139 -16.44 -1.73 26.93
CA VAL A 139 -16.80 -1.08 25.65
C VAL A 139 -17.98 -0.12 25.84
N LEU A 140 -17.94 1.05 25.19
CA LEU A 140 -18.98 2.08 25.22
C LEU A 140 -20.13 1.74 24.25
N LEU A 141 -20.76 0.58 24.44
CA LEU A 141 -21.93 0.15 23.68
C LEU A 141 -22.99 -0.44 24.61
N GLU A 142 -24.25 -0.31 24.23
CA GLU A 142 -25.33 -1.05 24.88
C GLU A 142 -25.33 -2.52 24.45
N GLU A 143 -25.85 -3.39 25.30
CA GLU A 143 -25.86 -4.84 25.09
C GLU A 143 -26.57 -5.26 23.78
N LYS A 144 -27.62 -4.53 23.37
CA LYS A 144 -28.32 -4.79 22.10
C LYS A 144 -27.44 -4.50 20.88
N GLU A 145 -26.73 -3.37 20.87
CA GLU A 145 -25.82 -3.01 19.78
C GLU A 145 -24.57 -3.90 19.77
N ARG A 146 -24.05 -4.22 20.96
CA ARG A 146 -22.94 -5.15 21.17
C ARG A 146 -23.17 -6.49 20.46
N ARG A 147 -24.33 -7.13 20.70
CA ARG A 147 -24.70 -8.40 20.05
C ARG A 147 -24.82 -8.28 18.52
N LYS A 148 -25.35 -7.15 18.02
CA LYS A 148 -25.46 -6.89 16.59
C LYS A 148 -24.08 -6.83 15.91
N TYR A 149 -23.08 -6.21 16.55
CA TYR A 149 -21.73 -6.15 16.00
C TYR A 149 -21.00 -7.50 16.09
N LEU A 150 -21.16 -8.22 17.21
CA LEU A 150 -20.61 -9.58 17.37
C LEU A 150 -21.11 -10.54 16.29
N ALA A 151 -22.43 -10.58 16.05
CA ALA A 151 -23.02 -11.42 15.01
C ALA A 151 -22.45 -11.12 13.61
N ARG A 152 -22.09 -9.87 13.34
CA ARG A 152 -21.46 -9.47 12.06
C ARG A 152 -19.98 -9.84 11.98
N LEU A 153 -19.26 -9.84 13.12
CA LEU A 153 -17.85 -10.21 13.19
C LEU A 153 -17.64 -11.72 13.10
N ASN A 154 -18.56 -12.50 13.66
CA ASN A 154 -18.49 -13.98 13.69
C ASN A 154 -18.99 -14.64 12.39
N ASN A 155 -19.18 -13.88 11.31
CA ASN A 155 -19.58 -14.44 10.02
C ASN A 155 -18.38 -15.19 9.40
N PRO A 156 -18.50 -16.50 9.07
CA PRO A 156 -17.39 -17.28 8.53
C PRO A 156 -16.90 -16.79 7.15
N GLY A 157 -17.75 -16.10 6.38
CA GLY A 157 -17.38 -15.51 5.07
C GLY A 157 -16.86 -14.07 5.16
N LEU A 158 -16.38 -13.63 6.32
CA LEU A 158 -15.98 -12.24 6.53
C LEU A 158 -14.60 -11.94 5.93
N ASP A 159 -14.61 -11.15 4.85
CA ASP A 159 -13.41 -10.57 4.26
C ASP A 159 -12.82 -9.43 5.14
N ASP A 160 -11.51 -9.23 5.07
CA ASP A 160 -10.77 -8.23 5.85
C ASP A 160 -11.23 -6.80 5.61
N ILE A 161 -11.63 -6.48 4.37
CA ILE A 161 -12.13 -5.15 4.01
C ILE A 161 -13.46 -4.89 4.74
N LYS A 162 -14.34 -5.91 4.76
CA LYS A 162 -15.62 -5.85 5.47
C LYS A 162 -15.39 -5.78 6.99
N LYS A 163 -14.46 -6.56 7.53
CA LYS A 163 -14.06 -6.51 8.95
C LYS A 163 -13.62 -5.10 9.34
N ARG A 164 -12.73 -4.47 8.56
CA ARG A 164 -12.29 -3.08 8.77
C ARG A 164 -13.43 -2.07 8.71
N ALA A 165 -14.38 -2.23 7.78
CA ALA A 165 -15.55 -1.36 7.69
C ALA A 165 -16.47 -1.48 8.92
N ILE A 166 -16.67 -2.71 9.44
CA ILE A 166 -17.44 -2.97 10.66
C ILE A 166 -16.78 -2.29 11.87
N LEU A 167 -15.47 -2.48 12.05
CA LEU A 167 -14.72 -1.86 13.15
C LEU A 167 -14.73 -0.33 13.08
N LYS A 168 -14.70 0.25 11.88
CA LYS A 168 -14.85 1.71 11.69
C LYS A 168 -16.26 2.20 12.08
N ALA A 169 -17.29 1.45 11.71
CA ALA A 169 -18.67 1.75 12.11
C ALA A 169 -18.84 1.66 13.63
N LEU A 170 -18.27 0.63 14.26
CA LEU A 170 -18.25 0.44 15.71
C LEU A 170 -17.58 1.63 16.41
N ASN A 171 -16.38 2.04 15.98
CA ASN A 171 -15.69 3.19 16.56
C ASN A 171 -16.50 4.50 16.43
N THR A 172 -17.23 4.67 15.32
CA THR A 172 -18.11 5.82 15.12
C THR A 172 -19.31 5.80 16.07
N ALA A 173 -19.84 4.62 16.40
CA ALA A 173 -20.91 4.46 17.39
C ALA A 173 -20.41 4.79 18.81
N CYS A 174 -19.30 4.19 19.24
CA CYS A 174 -18.71 4.44 20.56
C CYS A 174 -18.39 5.91 20.80
N LYS A 175 -17.89 6.64 19.78
CA LYS A 175 -17.56 8.08 19.88
C LYS A 175 -18.76 8.99 20.14
N LYS A 176 -19.98 8.55 19.82
CA LYS A 176 -21.21 9.32 20.07
C LYS A 176 -21.67 9.20 21.52
N VAL A 177 -21.27 8.12 22.20
CA VAL A 177 -21.66 7.83 23.59
C VAL A 177 -20.85 8.71 24.54
N SER A 178 -21.52 9.63 25.24
CA SER A 178 -20.90 10.55 26.20
C SER A 178 -20.89 10.03 27.64
N ARG A 179 -21.81 9.14 28.01
CA ARG A 179 -21.88 8.52 29.34
C ARG A 179 -21.81 7.00 29.20
N CYS A 180 -21.01 6.36 30.03
CA CYS A 180 -20.84 4.90 29.98
C CYS A 180 -22.14 4.18 30.37
N PRO A 181 -22.61 3.19 29.57
CA PRO A 181 -23.79 2.38 29.93
C PRO A 181 -23.62 1.55 31.22
N HIS A 182 -22.38 1.24 31.60
CA HIS A 182 -22.10 0.37 32.75
C HIS A 182 -21.84 1.13 34.05
N CYS A 183 -20.92 2.11 34.04
CA CYS A 183 -20.51 2.84 35.24
C CYS A 183 -21.00 4.30 35.29
N LYS A 184 -21.75 4.75 34.28
CA LYS A 184 -22.32 6.11 34.17
C LYS A 184 -21.31 7.28 34.14
N SER A 185 -20.01 7.00 34.12
CA SER A 185 -18.97 8.03 34.02
C SER A 185 -19.06 8.79 32.69
N VAL A 186 -18.74 10.08 32.74
CA VAL A 186 -18.60 10.92 31.54
C VAL A 186 -17.33 10.55 30.80
N ASN A 187 -17.48 10.24 29.51
CA ASN A 187 -16.39 9.92 28.59
C ASN A 187 -16.38 10.96 27.48
N GLY A 188 -15.26 11.65 27.36
CA GLY A 188 -15.08 12.69 26.37
C GLY A 188 -14.29 12.21 25.15
N VAL A 189 -13.72 13.16 24.41
CA VAL A 189 -12.98 12.83 23.18
C VAL A 189 -11.54 12.49 23.54
N VAL A 190 -11.05 11.36 23.05
CA VAL A 190 -9.63 11.00 23.13
C VAL A 190 -8.95 11.39 21.82
N LYS A 191 -7.92 12.22 21.92
CA LYS A 191 -7.16 12.71 20.76
C LYS A 191 -5.65 12.58 20.97
N LYS A 192 -4.94 12.45 19.86
CA LYS A 192 -3.47 12.51 19.82
C LYS A 192 -3.02 13.97 19.97
N VAL A 193 -2.03 14.22 20.82
CA VAL A 193 -1.36 15.52 20.96
C VAL A 193 0.15 15.31 20.81
N GLY A 194 0.80 16.11 19.96
CA GLY A 194 2.21 15.88 19.61
C GLY A 194 2.44 14.52 18.92
N ALA A 195 3.68 14.02 18.94
CA ALA A 195 4.04 12.78 18.25
C ALA A 195 3.51 11.51 18.95
N LEU A 196 3.54 11.48 20.29
CA LEU A 196 3.40 10.25 21.09
C LEU A 196 2.60 10.42 22.40
N LYS A 197 1.89 11.55 22.58
CA LYS A 197 1.03 11.79 23.76
C LYS A 197 -0.45 11.64 23.40
N ILE A 198 -1.24 11.16 24.35
CA ILE A 198 -2.68 10.96 24.22
C ILE A 198 -3.37 11.74 25.34
N ILE A 199 -4.35 12.57 24.97
CA ILE A 199 -5.13 13.37 25.92
C ILE A 199 -6.59 12.94 25.84
N HIS A 200 -7.21 12.80 27.01
CA HIS A 200 -8.64 12.57 27.17
C HIS A 200 -9.32 13.87 27.63
N GLU A 201 -10.08 14.48 26.71
CA GLU A 201 -10.87 15.66 26.99
C GLU A 201 -12.19 15.28 27.64
N ARG A 202 -12.15 14.93 28.93
CA ARG A 202 -13.30 14.39 29.66
C ARG A 202 -14.51 15.33 29.62
N TYR A 203 -14.29 16.63 29.78
CA TYR A 203 -15.34 17.66 29.75
C TYR A 203 -15.22 18.52 28.49
N LYS A 204 -16.27 18.55 27.65
CA LYS A 204 -16.29 19.41 26.47
C LYS A 204 -16.59 20.86 26.88
N PRO A 205 -15.92 21.87 26.30
CA PRO A 205 -16.10 23.27 26.68
C PRO A 205 -17.45 23.90 26.28
N LYS A 206 -18.41 23.12 25.75
CA LYS A 206 -19.61 23.65 25.07
C LYS A 206 -20.89 23.71 25.91
N LYS A 207 -20.90 23.25 27.16
CA LYS A 207 -22.07 23.42 28.05
C LYS A 207 -21.63 24.06 29.36
N ALA A 208 -22.14 25.26 29.62
CA ALA A 208 -21.79 26.07 30.79
C ALA A 208 -22.29 25.48 32.14
N ASN A 209 -23.13 24.43 32.13
CA ASN A 209 -23.83 23.88 33.30
C ASN A 209 -23.49 22.42 33.61
N ASP A 210 -22.24 21.98 33.42
CA ASP A 210 -21.82 20.63 33.85
C ASP A 210 -21.32 20.67 35.31
N VAL A 211 -22.13 20.21 36.25
CA VAL A 211 -21.81 20.12 37.70
C VAL A 211 -20.49 19.37 37.94
N GLU A 212 -20.25 18.29 37.21
CA GLU A 212 -19.02 17.48 37.29
C GLU A 212 -17.77 18.24 36.82
N ASN A 213 -17.90 19.18 35.88
CA ASN A 213 -16.79 20.00 35.38
C ASN A 213 -16.42 21.11 36.39
N ASN A 214 -17.41 21.69 37.06
CA ASN A 214 -17.18 22.68 38.10
C ASN A 214 -16.51 22.04 39.32
N ALA A 215 -17.01 20.87 39.76
CA ALA A 215 -16.37 20.09 40.83
C ALA A 215 -14.92 19.72 40.48
N PHE A 216 -14.62 19.38 39.22
CA PHE A 216 -13.24 19.13 38.79
C PHE A 216 -12.37 20.40 38.87
N LYS A 217 -12.87 21.56 38.44
CA LYS A 217 -12.11 22.83 38.54
C LYS A 217 -11.86 23.24 39.98
N GLU A 218 -12.80 22.98 40.88
CA GLU A 218 -12.68 23.26 42.32
C GLU A 218 -11.53 22.47 42.97
N THR A 219 -11.18 21.28 42.46
CA THR A 219 -10.02 20.52 42.98
C THR A 219 -8.68 21.25 42.86
N PHE A 220 -8.58 22.26 41.97
CA PHE A 220 -7.37 23.04 41.78
C PHE A 220 -7.29 24.29 42.66
N ASN A 221 -8.31 24.60 43.47
CA ASN A 221 -8.35 25.83 44.28
C ASN A 221 -7.11 25.95 45.19
N ASN A 222 -6.74 24.87 45.89
CA ASN A 222 -5.54 24.83 46.74
C ASN A 222 -4.24 25.10 45.96
N ALA A 223 -4.16 24.66 44.69
CA ALA A 223 -2.99 24.89 43.85
C ALA A 223 -2.93 26.34 43.34
N VAL A 224 -4.09 26.97 43.07
CA VAL A 224 -4.19 28.38 42.65
C VAL A 224 -3.82 29.34 43.78
N GLU A 225 -4.15 28.97 45.02
CA GLU A 225 -3.74 29.73 46.20
C GLU A 225 -2.21 29.74 46.37
N LEU A 226 -1.53 28.64 46.05
CA LEU A 226 -0.07 28.54 46.10
C LEU A 226 0.61 29.21 44.88
N ASP A 227 0.03 29.09 43.68
CA ASP A 227 0.54 29.69 42.45
C ASP A 227 -0.59 30.31 41.59
N PRO A 228 -0.78 31.64 41.66
CA PRO A 228 -1.82 32.35 40.89
C PRO A 228 -1.66 32.24 39.37
N SER A 229 -0.48 31.89 38.85
CA SER A 229 -0.23 31.76 37.41
C SER A 229 -1.00 30.61 36.77
N LEU A 230 -1.35 29.58 37.56
CA LEU A 230 -2.10 28.41 37.13
C LEU A 230 -3.53 28.73 36.72
N LYS A 231 -4.10 29.86 37.18
CA LYS A 231 -5.48 30.27 36.88
C LYS A 231 -5.76 30.37 35.37
N PHE A 232 -4.78 30.81 34.59
CA PHE A 232 -4.89 30.87 33.12
C PHE A 232 -4.80 29.49 32.44
N GLN A 233 -4.20 28.49 33.10
CA GLN A 233 -3.94 27.16 32.55
C GLN A 233 -5.03 26.13 32.90
N ILE A 234 -5.80 26.33 33.97
CA ILE A 234 -6.86 25.40 34.40
C ILE A 234 -7.90 25.14 33.32
N GLY A 235 -8.25 26.15 32.51
CA GLY A 235 -9.17 25.98 31.38
C GLY A 235 -8.70 24.97 30.33
N LYS A 236 -7.39 24.68 30.30
CA LYS A 236 -6.74 23.71 29.41
C LYS A 236 -6.36 22.41 30.11
N ALA A 237 -6.56 22.29 31.43
CA ALA A 237 -6.24 21.09 32.18
C ALA A 237 -7.15 19.94 31.72
N GLN A 238 -6.54 18.86 31.25
CA GLN A 238 -7.20 17.66 30.76
C GLN A 238 -6.47 16.43 31.30
N GLU A 239 -7.09 15.27 31.17
CA GLU A 239 -6.50 14.01 31.63
C GLU A 239 -5.48 13.49 30.61
N ASP A 240 -4.20 13.49 30.98
CA ASP A 240 -3.12 12.92 30.17
C ASP A 240 -3.10 11.40 30.35
N LEU A 241 -3.35 10.68 29.26
CA LEU A 241 -3.31 9.22 29.23
C LEU A 241 -1.88 8.77 28.93
N ASN A 242 -1.06 8.70 29.97
CA ASN A 242 0.31 8.17 29.87
C ASN A 242 0.30 6.63 29.63
N PRO A 243 1.41 6.05 29.14
CA PRO A 243 1.48 4.60 28.87
C PRO A 243 1.14 3.74 30.10
N LEU A 244 1.49 4.19 31.31
CA LEU A 244 1.23 3.45 32.55
C LEU A 244 -0.27 3.35 32.88
N ILE A 245 -1.00 4.46 32.78
CA ILE A 245 -2.45 4.53 32.96
C ILE A 245 -3.14 3.68 31.89
N VAL A 246 -2.71 3.81 30.63
CA VAL A 246 -3.29 3.05 29.51
C VAL A 246 -3.05 1.55 29.67
N TYR A 247 -1.86 1.13 30.10
CA TYR A 247 -1.56 -0.27 30.40
C TYR A 247 -2.51 -0.83 31.48
N ASN A 248 -2.65 -0.13 32.60
CA ASN A 248 -3.56 -0.53 33.68
C ASN A 248 -5.03 -0.54 33.23
N LEU A 249 -5.42 0.34 32.30
CA LEU A 249 -6.76 0.37 31.73
C LEU A 249 -6.99 -0.81 30.77
N PHE A 250 -6.00 -1.18 29.97
CA PHE A 250 -6.08 -2.31 29.05
C PHE A 250 -6.15 -3.65 29.78
N CYS A 251 -5.43 -3.81 30.89
CA CYS A 251 -5.54 -4.99 31.76
C CYS A 251 -6.97 -5.23 32.29
N LYS A 252 -7.79 -4.17 32.41
CA LYS A 252 -9.20 -4.27 32.85
C LYS A 252 -10.16 -4.76 31.76
N ILE A 253 -9.75 -4.81 30.49
CA ILE A 253 -10.60 -5.22 29.37
C ILE A 253 -10.84 -6.72 29.44
N THR A 254 -12.10 -7.13 29.33
CA THR A 254 -12.50 -8.54 29.34
C THR A 254 -12.21 -9.23 28.00
N SER A 255 -12.06 -10.55 28.00
CA SER A 255 -11.83 -11.33 26.76
C SER A 255 -12.99 -11.19 25.76
N GLU A 256 -14.24 -11.12 26.24
CA GLU A 256 -15.41 -10.89 25.37
C GLU A 256 -15.36 -9.52 24.70
N ASP A 257 -14.91 -8.50 25.42
CA ASP A 257 -14.75 -7.15 24.89
C ASP A 257 -13.61 -7.07 23.85
N CYS A 258 -12.59 -7.93 23.96
CA CYS A 258 -11.52 -8.03 22.97
C CYS A 258 -12.05 -8.48 21.61
N GLU A 259 -12.95 -9.46 21.57
CA GLU A 259 -13.56 -9.95 20.32
C GLU A 259 -14.33 -8.84 19.59
N ILE A 260 -15.06 -8.01 20.35
CA ILE A 260 -15.83 -6.87 19.82
C ILE A 260 -14.92 -5.81 19.22
N LEU A 261 -13.77 -5.59 19.86
CA LEU A 261 -12.72 -4.70 19.34
C LEU A 261 -12.03 -5.29 18.09
N GLY A 262 -12.38 -6.51 17.69
CA GLY A 262 -11.82 -7.22 16.54
C GLY A 262 -10.47 -7.88 16.84
N LEU A 263 -10.17 -8.10 18.11
CA LEU A 263 -8.93 -8.68 18.61
C LEU A 263 -9.14 -10.12 19.06
N ASP A 264 -8.12 -10.95 18.88
CA ASP A 264 -8.11 -12.32 19.40
C ASP A 264 -7.74 -12.28 20.90
N PRO A 265 -8.60 -12.80 21.80
CA PRO A 265 -8.35 -12.79 23.24
C PRO A 265 -7.11 -13.58 23.67
N VAL A 266 -6.63 -14.54 22.86
CA VAL A 266 -5.47 -15.37 23.19
C VAL A 266 -4.17 -14.73 22.69
N LYS A 267 -4.16 -14.25 21.45
CA LYS A 267 -2.94 -13.83 20.73
C LYS A 267 -2.75 -12.32 20.58
N GLY A 268 -3.73 -11.51 20.99
CA GLY A 268 -3.77 -10.09 20.62
C GLY A 268 -4.46 -9.21 21.66
N ARG A 269 -4.25 -9.49 22.95
CA ARG A 269 -4.83 -8.65 24.01
C ARG A 269 -4.31 -7.20 23.91
N PRO A 270 -5.15 -6.19 24.21
CA PRO A 270 -4.79 -4.78 24.05
C PRO A 270 -3.55 -4.34 24.84
N GLU A 271 -3.30 -4.91 26.02
CA GLU A 271 -2.13 -4.58 26.85
C GLU A 271 -0.81 -4.82 26.11
N ASN A 272 -0.76 -5.82 25.23
CA ASN A 272 0.41 -6.20 24.42
C ASN A 272 0.76 -5.14 23.34
N PHE A 273 -0.07 -4.10 23.17
CA PHE A 273 0.26 -2.96 22.31
C PHE A 273 1.29 -2.02 22.95
N LEU A 274 1.48 -2.11 24.27
CA LEU A 274 2.48 -1.34 25.00
C LEU A 274 3.73 -2.19 25.22
N TRP A 275 4.89 -1.56 25.18
CA TRP A 275 6.14 -2.22 25.49
C TRP A 275 6.44 -2.10 26.97
N THR A 276 6.44 -3.26 27.64
CA THR A 276 6.97 -3.49 28.98
C THR A 276 8.38 -4.10 28.92
N SER A 277 8.65 -4.86 27.85
CA SER A 277 9.98 -5.31 27.47
C SER A 277 10.17 -5.19 25.96
N ILE A 278 11.43 -5.10 25.53
CA ILE A 278 11.80 -5.01 24.12
C ILE A 278 12.61 -6.25 23.73
N PRO A 279 12.22 -7.00 22.68
CA PRO A 279 13.05 -8.07 22.16
C PRO A 279 14.28 -7.47 21.46
N VAL A 280 15.46 -7.96 21.85
CA VAL A 280 16.72 -7.60 21.22
C VAL A 280 17.01 -8.61 20.11
N PRO A 281 17.16 -8.16 18.85
CA PRO A 281 17.40 -9.05 17.73
C PRO A 281 18.77 -9.74 17.86
N PRO A 282 18.91 -10.97 17.32
CA PRO A 282 20.19 -11.66 17.21
C PRO A 282 21.25 -10.84 16.45
N ILE A 283 22.52 -11.17 16.68
CA ILE A 283 23.65 -10.46 16.07
C ILE A 283 23.68 -10.63 14.53
N CYS A 284 23.18 -11.75 13.99
CA CYS A 284 23.10 -11.98 12.54
C CYS A 284 22.20 -10.96 11.80
N ILE A 285 21.25 -10.32 12.48
CA ILE A 285 20.38 -9.26 11.93
C ILE A 285 21.10 -7.90 11.89
N ARG A 286 22.07 -7.70 12.78
CA ARG A 286 22.80 -6.45 13.04
C ARG A 286 24.32 -6.70 13.08
N PRO A 287 24.91 -7.15 11.96
CA PRO A 287 26.33 -7.49 11.93
C PRO A 287 27.21 -6.25 12.07
N SER A 288 28.26 -6.37 12.88
CA SER A 288 29.34 -5.39 12.98
C SER A 288 30.23 -5.47 11.75
N VAL A 289 30.65 -4.33 11.19
CA VAL A 289 31.53 -4.27 10.01
C VAL A 289 32.90 -3.77 10.44
N ALA A 290 33.89 -4.65 10.45
CA ALA A 290 35.28 -4.28 10.72
C ALA A 290 35.92 -3.61 9.50
N GLN A 291 36.52 -2.43 9.68
CA GLN A 291 37.35 -1.72 8.70
C GLN A 291 38.61 -1.18 9.37
N ASN A 292 39.79 -1.57 8.87
CA ASN A 292 41.11 -1.02 9.21
C ASN A 292 41.33 -0.69 10.70
N GLY A 293 41.25 -1.71 11.57
CA GLY A 293 41.53 -1.57 13.00
C GLY A 293 40.40 -0.94 13.84
N ALA A 294 39.27 -0.57 13.23
CA ALA A 294 38.06 -0.15 13.91
C ALA A 294 36.85 -1.02 13.50
N SER A 295 35.87 -1.17 14.39
CA SER A 295 34.58 -1.76 14.07
C SER A 295 33.53 -0.66 13.93
N ASN A 296 32.76 -0.72 12.85
CA ASN A 296 31.59 0.12 12.68
C ASN A 296 30.36 -0.69 13.05
N GLU A 297 29.66 -0.24 14.08
CA GLU A 297 28.50 -0.94 14.62
C GLU A 297 27.23 -0.58 13.86
N ASP A 298 26.31 -1.54 13.84
CA ASP A 298 25.00 -1.34 13.23
C ASP A 298 24.15 -0.34 14.03
N ASP A 299 23.39 0.52 13.33
CA ASP A 299 22.53 1.54 13.93
C ASP A 299 21.57 0.97 15.01
N ILE A 300 21.09 -0.27 14.84
CA ILE A 300 20.21 -0.94 15.81
C ILE A 300 20.97 -1.26 17.10
N THR A 301 22.22 -1.72 17.00
CA THR A 301 23.07 -2.00 18.17
C THR A 301 23.29 -0.74 19.00
N VAL A 302 23.56 0.39 18.34
CA VAL A 302 23.72 1.69 19.00
C VAL A 302 22.41 2.12 19.68
N LEU A 303 21.27 2.01 19.00
CA LEU A 303 19.96 2.35 19.57
C LEU A 303 19.61 1.50 20.81
N ILE A 304 19.95 0.22 20.81
CA ILE A 304 19.70 -0.67 21.96
C ILE A 304 20.57 -0.25 23.15
N SER A 305 21.85 0.07 22.92
CA SER A 305 22.73 0.60 23.97
C SER A 305 22.19 1.92 24.55
N ASP A 306 21.72 2.84 23.70
CA ASP A 306 21.09 4.10 24.13
C ASP A 306 19.82 3.85 24.97
N ILE A 307 18.97 2.89 24.57
CA ILE A 307 17.77 2.49 25.33
C ILE A 307 18.14 1.96 26.71
N VAL A 308 19.12 1.05 26.79
CA VAL A 308 19.61 0.49 28.07
C VAL A 308 20.15 1.60 28.97
N PHE A 309 20.90 2.55 28.41
CA PHE A 309 21.43 3.69 29.16
C PHE A 309 20.32 4.54 29.79
N ILE A 310 19.32 4.96 29.00
CA ILE A 310 18.19 5.75 29.53
C ILE A 310 17.36 4.94 30.53
N ASN A 311 17.18 3.64 30.29
CA ASN A 311 16.45 2.77 31.21
C ASN A 311 17.13 2.68 32.59
N THR A 312 18.45 2.51 32.63
CA THR A 312 19.22 2.53 33.88
C THR A 312 19.17 3.89 34.56
N ARG A 313 19.19 4.99 33.79
CA ARG A 313 19.00 6.35 34.34
C ARG A 313 17.63 6.55 34.97
N ILE A 314 16.57 6.01 34.37
CA ILE A 314 15.21 6.07 34.95
C ILE A 314 15.16 5.30 36.27
N LEU A 315 15.76 4.10 36.33
CA LEU A 315 15.84 3.33 37.57
C LEU A 315 16.58 4.08 38.68
N HIS A 316 17.72 4.69 38.33
CA HIS A 316 18.46 5.53 39.27
C HIS A 316 17.64 6.75 39.72
N SER A 317 16.97 7.45 38.79
CA SER A 317 16.11 8.61 39.06
C SER A 317 14.99 8.28 40.08
N ILE A 318 14.44 7.06 40.00
CA ILE A 318 13.45 6.55 40.97
C ILE A 318 14.09 6.29 42.34
N GLN A 319 15.30 5.73 42.38
CA GLN A 319 16.01 5.43 43.63
C GLN A 319 16.55 6.67 44.34
N SER A 320 17.07 7.64 43.59
CA SER A 320 17.65 8.88 44.12
C SER A 320 16.61 9.96 44.43
N GLY A 321 15.34 9.77 44.04
CA GLY A 321 14.25 10.72 44.31
C GLY A 321 14.37 12.04 43.54
N GLU A 322 14.68 11.98 42.23
CA GLU A 322 14.77 13.17 41.39
C GLU A 322 13.41 13.86 41.16
N THR A 323 13.44 15.11 40.67
CA THR A 323 12.21 15.87 40.37
C THR A 323 11.40 15.23 39.23
N ILE A 324 10.07 15.29 39.35
CA ILE A 324 9.12 14.71 38.38
C ILE A 324 9.37 15.23 36.96
N SER A 325 9.76 16.50 36.81
CA SER A 325 10.05 17.10 35.49
C SER A 325 11.18 16.35 34.75
N LYS A 326 12.29 16.06 35.44
CA LYS A 326 13.42 15.31 34.87
C LYS A 326 13.04 13.86 34.56
N PHE A 327 12.26 13.24 35.44
CA PHE A 327 11.74 11.89 35.22
C PHE A 327 10.86 11.82 33.95
N MET A 328 9.94 12.77 33.79
CA MET A 328 9.08 12.86 32.60
C MET A 328 9.89 13.11 31.33
N GLU A 329 10.93 13.96 31.40
CA GLU A 329 11.86 14.16 30.29
C GLU A 329 12.57 12.84 29.91
N HIS A 330 13.13 12.12 30.88
CA HIS A 330 13.78 10.82 30.65
C HIS A 330 12.81 9.77 30.07
N TRP A 331 11.55 9.76 30.52
CA TRP A 331 10.52 8.89 29.96
C TRP A 331 10.18 9.23 28.51
N GLU A 332 10.05 10.52 28.18
CA GLU A 332 9.84 10.98 26.80
C GLU A 332 11.00 10.61 25.88
N TRP A 333 12.24 10.73 26.36
CA TRP A 333 13.43 10.28 25.64
C TRP A 333 13.45 8.77 25.41
N LEU A 334 13.13 7.97 26.45
CA LEU A 334 13.03 6.51 26.30
C LEU A 334 12.00 6.16 25.23
N GLN A 335 10.84 6.81 25.27
CA GLN A 335 9.77 6.59 24.31
C GLN A 335 10.15 6.98 22.87
N LEU A 336 10.93 8.04 22.70
CA LEU A 336 11.46 8.45 21.41
C LEU A 336 12.45 7.41 20.85
N LEU A 337 13.41 6.96 21.65
CA LEU A 337 14.41 5.96 21.23
C LEU A 337 13.75 4.63 20.83
N CYS A 338 12.78 4.17 21.64
CA CYS A 338 11.98 2.99 21.33
C CYS A 338 11.22 3.14 20.01
N SER A 339 10.69 4.33 19.75
CA SER A 339 9.97 4.60 18.50
C SER A 339 10.92 4.64 17.29
N GLN A 340 12.12 5.22 17.44
CA GLN A 340 13.15 5.27 16.40
C GLN A 340 13.69 3.88 16.03
N LEU A 341 13.79 2.96 17.01
CA LEU A 341 14.16 1.56 16.77
C LEU A 341 13.25 0.90 15.73
N VAL A 342 11.94 1.13 15.83
CA VAL A 342 10.95 0.58 14.88
C VAL A 342 10.91 1.38 13.59
N ASN A 343 10.76 2.70 13.70
CA ASN A 343 10.59 3.59 12.57
C ASN A 343 11.27 4.93 12.83
N ALA A 344 12.45 5.16 12.24
CA ALA A 344 13.20 6.39 12.43
C ALA A 344 12.51 7.64 11.83
N ASP A 345 11.69 7.47 10.79
CA ASP A 345 11.00 8.57 10.08
C ASP A 345 9.69 8.98 10.77
N LEU A 346 9.68 9.22 12.09
CA LEU A 346 8.47 9.65 12.79
C LEU A 346 8.06 11.09 12.39
N PRO A 347 6.84 11.31 11.86
CA PRO A 347 6.35 12.66 11.61
C PRO A 347 6.04 13.38 12.92
N GLY A 348 6.59 14.59 13.10
CA GLY A 348 6.29 15.47 14.24
C GLY A 348 7.24 15.36 15.43
N VAL A 349 8.30 14.55 15.34
CA VAL A 349 9.49 14.70 16.18
C VAL A 349 10.36 15.76 15.49
N GLN A 350 10.82 16.78 16.23
CA GLN A 350 11.77 17.74 15.68
C GLN A 350 13.03 16.97 15.26
N SER A 351 13.23 16.82 13.95
CA SER A 351 14.49 16.30 13.44
C SER A 351 15.57 17.28 13.88
N ILE A 352 16.50 16.80 14.70
CA ILE A 352 17.77 17.48 14.96
C ILE A 352 18.32 17.92 13.59
N PRO A 353 18.79 19.17 13.42
CA PRO A 353 19.18 19.68 12.12
C PRO A 353 20.14 18.73 11.39
N ILE A 354 19.85 18.52 10.09
CA ILE A 354 20.42 17.50 9.18
C ILE A 354 21.96 17.52 9.13
N ASN A 355 22.60 18.60 9.57
CA ASN A 355 24.03 18.82 9.41
C ASN A 355 24.91 18.21 10.53
N MET A 356 24.36 17.57 11.57
CA MET A 356 25.20 17.05 12.69
C MET A 356 24.92 15.61 13.17
N VAL A 357 23.86 14.92 12.74
CA VAL A 357 23.61 13.52 13.15
C VAL A 357 23.18 12.67 11.95
N LYS A 358 23.96 11.62 11.66
CA LYS A 358 23.61 10.59 10.68
C LYS A 358 22.26 9.98 11.06
N ILE A 359 21.27 10.05 10.17
CA ILE A 359 19.94 9.47 10.40
C ILE A 359 20.10 7.95 10.57
N LYS A 360 19.85 7.47 11.80
CA LYS A 360 19.90 6.04 12.15
C LYS A 360 18.77 5.28 11.43
N ARG A 361 19.04 4.09 10.89
CA ARG A 361 18.05 3.25 10.19
C ARG A 361 17.38 2.24 11.12
N GLY A 362 16.12 2.48 11.47
CA GLY A 362 15.26 1.53 12.18
C GLY A 362 14.79 0.34 11.32
N PHE A 363 13.99 -0.55 11.90
CA PHE A 363 13.49 -1.76 11.21
C PHE A 363 12.65 -1.45 9.97
N CYS A 364 11.74 -0.47 10.04
CA CYS A 364 10.89 -0.10 8.90
C CYS A 364 11.70 0.35 7.68
N GLN A 365 12.80 1.08 7.89
CA GLN A 365 13.70 1.56 6.83
C GLN A 365 14.50 0.42 6.17
N ARG A 366 14.64 -0.73 6.84
CA ARG A 366 15.26 -1.95 6.27
C ARG A 366 14.27 -2.79 5.49
N LEU A 367 12.99 -2.74 5.86
CA LEU A 367 11.92 -3.50 5.18
C LEU A 367 11.38 -2.76 3.94
N LYS A 368 11.21 -1.44 4.03
CA LYS A 368 10.60 -0.60 2.98
C LYS A 368 11.61 -0.15 1.92
N GLY A 369 11.09 0.30 0.78
CA GLY A 369 11.87 0.91 -0.29
C GLY A 369 12.44 -0.09 -1.30
N LYS A 370 13.18 0.42 -2.29
CA LYS A 370 13.76 -0.38 -3.38
C LYS A 370 14.86 -1.33 -2.89
N GLN A 371 15.70 -0.85 -1.97
CA GLN A 371 16.77 -1.64 -1.33
C GLN A 371 16.29 -2.36 -0.05
N GLY A 372 14.99 -2.30 0.26
CA GLY A 372 14.41 -2.97 1.42
C GLY A 372 14.23 -4.47 1.19
N ARG A 373 14.04 -5.24 2.26
CA ARG A 373 13.98 -6.71 2.21
C ARG A 373 12.90 -7.25 1.26
N PHE A 374 11.68 -6.69 1.28
CA PHE A 374 10.59 -7.18 0.43
C PHE A 374 10.93 -7.12 -1.06
N ARG A 375 11.47 -6.00 -1.54
CA ARG A 375 11.74 -5.80 -2.97
C ARG A 375 13.13 -6.25 -3.41
N GLY A 376 14.15 -5.99 -2.58
CA GLY A 376 15.56 -6.19 -2.93
C GLY A 376 16.16 -7.53 -2.53
N ASN A 377 15.52 -8.28 -1.62
CA ASN A 377 16.02 -9.59 -1.17
C ASN A 377 15.01 -10.74 -1.39
N LEU A 378 13.70 -10.47 -1.23
CA LEU A 378 12.65 -11.49 -1.37
C LEU A 378 12.13 -11.56 -2.81
N SER A 379 11.53 -10.48 -3.33
CA SER A 379 11.00 -10.48 -4.71
C SER A 379 12.10 -10.47 -5.77
N GLY A 380 13.22 -9.83 -5.49
CA GLY A 380 14.43 -9.88 -6.32
C GLY A 380 15.61 -10.27 -5.45
N LYS A 381 16.51 -11.10 -5.97
CA LYS A 381 17.76 -11.46 -5.30
C LYS A 381 18.85 -11.66 -6.35
N ARG A 382 20.11 -11.52 -5.92
CA ARG A 382 21.23 -11.98 -6.74
C ARG A 382 21.20 -13.50 -6.78
N VAL A 383 21.43 -14.04 -7.96
CA VAL A 383 21.48 -15.48 -8.20
C VAL A 383 22.85 -15.84 -8.73
N ASP A 384 23.41 -16.92 -8.22
CA ASP A 384 24.65 -17.51 -8.71
C ASP A 384 24.41 -18.19 -10.06
N PHE A 385 25.49 -18.63 -10.73
CA PHE A 385 25.44 -19.25 -12.07
C PHE A 385 24.82 -18.34 -13.14
N SER A 386 25.12 -17.05 -13.07
CA SER A 386 24.72 -16.06 -14.08
C SER A 386 25.96 -15.38 -14.68
N ALA A 387 25.88 -15.05 -15.97
CA ALA A 387 26.91 -14.31 -16.69
C ALA A 387 26.28 -13.13 -17.45
N ARG A 388 27.08 -12.08 -17.66
CA ARG A 388 26.71 -10.92 -18.46
C ARG A 388 27.86 -10.59 -19.41
N THR A 389 27.57 -10.55 -20.70
CA THR A 389 28.51 -10.20 -21.77
C THR A 389 27.85 -9.26 -22.77
N VAL A 390 28.66 -8.62 -23.63
CA VAL A 390 28.18 -7.83 -24.77
C VAL A 390 27.63 -8.78 -25.83
N ILE A 391 26.53 -8.39 -26.47
CA ILE A 391 25.89 -9.16 -27.55
C ILE A 391 26.48 -8.77 -28.90
N SER A 392 26.74 -9.77 -29.75
CA SER A 392 27.13 -9.59 -31.16
C SER A 392 26.19 -10.42 -32.05
N PRO A 393 25.83 -9.92 -33.25
CA PRO A 393 24.99 -10.68 -34.17
C PRO A 393 25.77 -11.85 -34.78
N ASP A 394 25.14 -13.02 -34.88
CA ASP A 394 25.63 -14.16 -35.66
C ASP A 394 24.45 -14.78 -36.44
N PRO A 395 24.36 -14.57 -37.76
CA PRO A 395 23.26 -15.09 -38.57
C PRO A 395 23.38 -16.59 -38.87
N ASN A 396 24.50 -17.24 -38.52
CA ASN A 396 24.72 -18.66 -38.80
C ASN A 396 24.05 -19.59 -37.76
N LEU A 397 23.61 -19.03 -36.63
CA LEU A 397 22.93 -19.76 -35.56
C LEU A 397 21.42 -19.91 -35.85
N GLN A 398 20.82 -21.00 -35.39
CA GLN A 398 19.37 -21.11 -35.37
C GLN A 398 18.74 -20.11 -34.37
N ILE A 399 17.46 -19.78 -34.56
CA ILE A 399 16.73 -18.84 -33.70
C ILE A 399 16.67 -19.34 -32.25
N GLU A 400 16.70 -20.65 -32.05
CA GLU A 400 16.67 -21.29 -30.74
C GLU A 400 18.07 -21.37 -30.10
N GLU A 401 19.12 -20.96 -30.81
CA GLU A 401 20.50 -21.13 -30.40
C GLU A 401 21.14 -19.83 -29.88
N VAL A 402 22.09 -19.97 -28.94
CA VAL A 402 22.92 -18.85 -28.46
C VAL A 402 24.37 -19.30 -28.29
N ALA A 403 25.28 -18.55 -28.89
CA ALA A 403 26.71 -18.77 -28.71
C ALA A 403 27.16 -18.23 -27.34
N VAL A 404 27.77 -19.11 -26.54
CA VAL A 404 28.37 -18.74 -25.24
C VAL A 404 29.89 -18.81 -25.37
N PRO A 405 30.64 -17.77 -24.98
CA PRO A 405 32.11 -17.82 -25.03
C PRO A 405 32.68 -18.93 -24.16
N GLU A 406 33.75 -19.59 -24.62
CA GLU A 406 34.40 -20.71 -23.91
C GLU A 406 34.81 -20.33 -22.47
N LEU A 407 35.29 -19.10 -22.26
CA LEU A 407 35.64 -18.59 -20.93
C LEU A 407 34.44 -18.58 -19.97
N VAL A 408 33.26 -18.23 -20.48
CA VAL A 408 32.01 -18.25 -19.70
C VAL A 408 31.57 -19.69 -19.46
N ALA A 409 31.69 -20.57 -20.48
CA ALA A 409 31.33 -21.98 -20.38
C ALA A 409 32.21 -22.78 -19.39
N LYS A 410 33.47 -22.38 -19.19
CA LYS A 410 34.36 -22.97 -18.17
C LYS A 410 33.97 -22.58 -16.74
N VAL A 411 33.47 -21.35 -16.54
CA VAL A 411 33.09 -20.84 -15.21
C VAL A 411 31.68 -21.30 -14.82
N LEU A 412 30.74 -21.25 -15.76
CA LEU A 412 29.38 -21.73 -15.53
C LEU A 412 29.35 -23.26 -15.59
N THR A 413 28.97 -23.87 -14.48
CA THR A 413 28.91 -25.33 -14.36
C THR A 413 27.47 -25.82 -14.23
N TYR A 414 27.23 -27.03 -14.71
CA TYR A 414 25.98 -27.75 -14.56
C TYR A 414 26.21 -28.98 -13.68
N PRO A 415 25.47 -29.13 -12.56
CA PRO A 415 25.61 -30.30 -11.69
C PRO A 415 24.95 -31.52 -12.35
N GLU A 416 25.72 -32.31 -13.09
CA GLU A 416 25.22 -33.52 -13.73
C GLU A 416 25.38 -34.72 -12.80
N ARG A 417 24.27 -35.39 -12.50
CA ARG A 417 24.29 -36.62 -11.71
C ARG A 417 24.76 -37.79 -12.55
N VAL A 418 25.66 -38.59 -12.01
CA VAL A 418 26.21 -39.77 -12.65
C VAL A 418 25.16 -40.89 -12.63
N PHE A 419 24.80 -41.31 -13.82
CA PHE A 419 24.01 -42.48 -14.14
C PHE A 419 24.84 -43.45 -14.99
N GLU A 420 24.34 -44.66 -15.18
CA GLU A 420 25.01 -45.67 -15.99
C GLU A 420 25.27 -45.20 -17.43
N HIS A 421 24.36 -44.42 -18.03
CA HIS A 421 24.48 -43.95 -19.42
C HIS A 421 25.49 -42.80 -19.62
N ASN A 422 25.76 -41.97 -18.62
CA ASN A 422 26.63 -40.79 -18.75
C ASN A 422 27.99 -40.94 -18.03
N ILE A 423 28.20 -42.04 -17.29
CA ILE A 423 29.41 -42.26 -16.48
C ILE A 423 30.70 -42.16 -17.30
N GLU A 424 30.73 -42.72 -18.51
CA GLU A 424 31.92 -42.69 -19.36
C GLU A 424 32.23 -41.28 -19.86
N GLN A 425 31.19 -40.51 -20.20
CA GLN A 425 31.32 -39.13 -20.63
C GLN A 425 31.83 -38.26 -19.48
N LEU A 426 31.26 -38.42 -18.28
CA LEU A 426 31.65 -37.66 -17.10
C LEU A 426 33.06 -38.03 -16.63
N ARG A 427 33.48 -39.30 -16.77
CA ARG A 427 34.88 -39.71 -16.54
C ARG A 427 35.85 -38.94 -17.43
N LYS A 428 35.54 -38.77 -18.72
CA LYS A 428 36.36 -37.96 -19.65
C LYS A 428 36.41 -36.49 -19.24
N CYS A 429 35.28 -35.91 -18.81
CA CYS A 429 35.24 -34.53 -18.31
C CYS A 429 36.09 -34.35 -17.05
N VAL A 430 36.06 -35.30 -16.12
CA VAL A 430 36.88 -35.31 -14.90
C VAL A 430 38.38 -35.41 -15.22
N LEU A 431 38.76 -36.23 -16.21
CA LEU A 431 40.14 -36.35 -16.66
C LEU A 431 40.66 -35.04 -17.29
N ASN A 432 39.84 -34.38 -18.10
CA ASN A 432 40.17 -33.09 -18.70
C ASN A 432 40.36 -31.98 -17.65
N GLY A 433 39.60 -32.04 -16.55
CA GLY A 433 39.70 -31.09 -15.45
C GLY A 433 39.13 -29.70 -15.78
N PRO A 434 39.47 -28.66 -14.98
CA PRO A 434 38.83 -27.34 -15.10
C PRO A 434 39.39 -26.44 -16.21
N ASP A 435 40.62 -26.67 -16.69
CA ASP A 435 41.28 -25.74 -17.62
C ASP A 435 40.91 -26.00 -19.10
N LYS A 436 40.60 -27.26 -19.45
CA LYS A 436 40.28 -27.70 -20.81
C LYS A 436 38.77 -27.88 -20.97
N TRP A 437 38.19 -27.26 -22.00
CA TRP A 437 36.81 -27.50 -22.40
C TRP A 437 36.75 -28.62 -23.46
N PRO A 438 35.80 -29.57 -23.39
CA PRO A 438 34.83 -29.82 -22.31
C PRO A 438 35.47 -30.52 -21.10
N GLY A 439 35.15 -30.06 -19.89
CA GLY A 439 35.80 -30.46 -18.64
C GLY A 439 34.87 -30.38 -17.44
N ALA A 440 35.43 -30.48 -16.23
CA ALA A 440 34.69 -30.40 -14.97
C ALA A 440 35.49 -29.70 -13.86
N VAL A 441 34.77 -29.07 -12.94
CA VAL A 441 35.35 -28.23 -11.88
C VAL A 441 35.30 -28.91 -10.51
N TYR A 442 34.16 -29.50 -10.14
CA TYR A 442 33.97 -30.16 -8.84
C TYR A 442 33.35 -31.55 -8.99
N ILE A 443 33.67 -32.43 -8.04
CA ILE A 443 32.95 -33.69 -7.81
C ILE A 443 32.36 -33.67 -6.41
N ARG A 444 31.08 -34.01 -6.30
CA ARG A 444 30.35 -34.16 -5.04
C ARG A 444 29.91 -35.61 -4.90
N SER A 445 30.26 -36.22 -3.77
CA SER A 445 29.78 -37.56 -3.41
C SER A 445 28.29 -37.49 -3.08
N ASP A 446 27.55 -38.58 -3.32
CA ASP A 446 26.14 -38.69 -2.92
C ASP A 446 25.97 -38.63 -1.37
N LYS A 447 27.05 -38.90 -0.62
CA LYS A 447 27.09 -38.73 0.84
C LYS A 447 27.19 -37.25 1.21
N LYS A 448 26.14 -36.71 1.85
CA LYS A 448 25.98 -35.28 2.21
C LYS A 448 27.11 -34.66 3.06
N ASP A 449 27.91 -35.46 3.76
CA ASP A 449 28.98 -34.96 4.67
C ASP A 449 30.36 -34.79 4.00
N GLU A 450 30.55 -35.24 2.76
CA GLU A 450 31.83 -35.07 2.06
C GLU A 450 31.92 -33.70 1.37
N LYS A 451 32.98 -32.94 1.70
CA LYS A 451 33.27 -31.66 1.02
C LYS A 451 33.47 -31.86 -0.48
N PRO A 452 32.99 -30.93 -1.33
CA PRO A 452 33.19 -31.00 -2.77
C PRO A 452 34.69 -31.05 -3.09
N LYS A 453 35.08 -32.01 -3.93
CA LYS A 453 36.47 -32.19 -4.36
C LYS A 453 36.71 -31.26 -5.55
N TYR A 454 37.61 -30.30 -5.38
CA TYR A 454 37.98 -29.37 -6.45
C TYR A 454 39.02 -30.00 -7.37
N LEU A 455 38.69 -30.16 -8.65
CA LEU A 455 39.49 -30.94 -9.63
C LEU A 455 40.81 -30.29 -10.04
N LYS A 456 41.05 -29.04 -9.67
CA LYS A 456 42.36 -28.39 -9.84
C LYS A 456 43.44 -29.03 -8.98
N TYR A 457 43.05 -29.62 -7.84
CA TYR A 457 43.98 -30.25 -6.89
C TYR A 457 43.70 -31.76 -6.79
N GLY A 458 44.75 -32.55 -6.62
CA GLY A 458 44.67 -34.01 -6.48
C GLY A 458 44.75 -34.78 -7.81
N ASN A 459 44.73 -36.11 -7.72
CA ASN A 459 44.91 -36.99 -8.87
C ASN A 459 43.59 -37.26 -9.60
N ARG A 460 43.42 -36.61 -10.75
CA ARG A 460 42.24 -36.71 -11.63
C ARG A 460 41.93 -38.14 -12.09
N GLN A 461 42.96 -38.97 -12.31
CA GLN A 461 42.77 -40.36 -12.75
C GLN A 461 42.12 -41.21 -11.65
N GLN A 462 42.56 -41.02 -10.41
CA GLN A 462 41.99 -41.73 -9.27
C GLN A 462 40.53 -41.32 -9.03
N TYR A 463 40.20 -40.04 -9.21
CA TYR A 463 38.83 -39.55 -9.09
C TYR A 463 37.91 -40.07 -10.20
N ALA A 464 38.38 -40.15 -11.44
CA ALA A 464 37.61 -40.72 -12.56
C ALA A 464 37.33 -42.22 -12.37
N ASN A 465 38.32 -42.99 -11.89
CA ASN A 465 38.16 -44.42 -11.63
C ASN A 465 37.21 -44.70 -10.47
N ASN A 466 37.24 -43.85 -9.44
CA ASN A 466 36.40 -43.98 -8.24
C ASN A 466 35.01 -43.37 -8.39
N LEU A 467 34.65 -42.86 -9.57
CA LEU A 467 33.35 -42.25 -9.83
C LEU A 467 32.24 -43.31 -9.77
N LYS A 468 31.23 -43.08 -8.94
CA LYS A 468 30.11 -44.01 -8.72
C LYS A 468 28.80 -43.43 -9.22
N ILE A 469 27.85 -44.33 -9.50
CA ILE A 469 26.47 -43.96 -9.80
C ILE A 469 25.89 -43.25 -8.57
N GLY A 470 25.27 -42.10 -8.79
CA GLY A 470 24.74 -41.24 -7.73
C GLY A 470 25.59 -40.00 -7.44
N ASP A 471 26.90 -40.04 -7.72
CA ASP A 471 27.78 -38.88 -7.57
C ASP A 471 27.35 -37.72 -8.48
N ILE A 472 27.70 -36.49 -8.14
CA ILE A 472 27.39 -35.29 -8.93
C ILE A 472 28.70 -34.68 -9.42
N VAL A 473 28.81 -34.48 -10.73
CA VAL A 473 29.96 -33.83 -11.37
C VAL A 473 29.50 -32.47 -11.87
N ASP A 474 30.11 -31.41 -11.33
CA ASP A 474 29.89 -30.04 -11.80
C ASP A 474 30.73 -29.83 -13.08
N ARG A 475 30.15 -30.22 -14.21
CA ARG A 475 30.80 -30.12 -15.54
C ARG A 475 30.66 -28.73 -16.13
N HIS A 476 31.53 -28.37 -17.07
CA HIS A 476 31.40 -27.15 -17.87
C HIS A 476 30.10 -27.17 -18.69
N LEU A 477 29.62 -25.98 -19.05
CA LEU A 477 28.54 -25.83 -20.01
C LEU A 477 28.94 -26.43 -21.36
N ARG A 478 28.04 -27.19 -21.99
CA ARG A 478 28.27 -27.84 -23.29
C ARG A 478 27.18 -27.47 -24.28
N ASP A 479 27.50 -27.77 -25.53
CA ASP A 479 26.57 -27.80 -26.64
C ASP A 479 25.33 -28.65 -26.31
N GLY A 480 24.15 -28.04 -26.41
CA GLY A 480 22.84 -28.62 -26.16
C GLY A 480 22.26 -28.27 -24.80
N ASP A 481 23.02 -27.60 -23.93
CA ASP A 481 22.51 -27.16 -22.64
C ASP A 481 21.50 -26.03 -22.81
N VAL A 482 20.42 -26.09 -22.02
CA VAL A 482 19.39 -25.05 -22.00
C VAL A 482 19.87 -23.91 -21.10
N VAL A 483 19.98 -22.72 -21.68
CA VAL A 483 20.34 -21.50 -20.96
C VAL A 483 19.22 -20.48 -21.02
N LEU A 484 19.00 -19.76 -19.91
CA LEU A 484 18.09 -18.63 -19.88
C LEU A 484 18.83 -17.38 -20.34
N PHE A 485 18.40 -16.81 -21.46
CA PHE A 485 18.89 -15.55 -21.99
C PHE A 485 17.91 -14.43 -21.64
N ASN A 486 18.41 -13.38 -20.98
CA ASN A 486 17.60 -12.25 -20.53
C ASN A 486 18.14 -10.93 -21.06
N ARG A 487 17.26 -10.08 -21.58
CA ARG A 487 17.54 -8.67 -21.90
C ARG A 487 16.99 -7.74 -20.82
N GLN A 488 17.88 -7.00 -20.16
CA GLN A 488 17.52 -5.90 -19.26
C GLN A 488 17.38 -4.60 -20.07
N PRO A 489 16.29 -3.81 -19.92
CA PRO A 489 15.11 -4.02 -19.08
C PRO A 489 14.10 -5.02 -19.66
N SER A 490 13.47 -5.82 -18.81
CA SER A 490 12.45 -6.80 -19.20
C SER A 490 11.06 -6.16 -19.13
N LEU A 491 10.39 -6.00 -20.28
CA LEU A 491 9.06 -5.38 -20.38
C LEU A 491 7.94 -6.41 -20.52
N HIS A 492 8.26 -7.56 -21.12
CA HIS A 492 7.32 -8.64 -21.40
C HIS A 492 8.01 -10.00 -21.17
N ARG A 493 7.24 -11.09 -21.09
CA ARG A 493 7.80 -12.44 -20.89
C ARG A 493 8.89 -12.81 -21.90
N MET A 494 8.74 -12.43 -23.17
CA MET A 494 9.72 -12.72 -24.24
C MET A 494 11.09 -12.04 -24.04
N SER A 495 11.25 -11.15 -23.04
CA SER A 495 12.57 -10.60 -22.70
C SER A 495 13.47 -11.63 -22.02
N VAL A 496 12.90 -12.72 -21.52
CA VAL A 496 13.60 -13.90 -21.00
C VAL A 496 13.17 -15.11 -21.82
N MET A 497 14.11 -15.72 -22.54
CA MET A 497 13.85 -16.89 -23.38
C MET A 497 14.89 -17.96 -23.09
N ALA A 498 14.48 -19.22 -23.19
CA ALA A 498 15.40 -20.34 -23.15
C ALA A 498 15.95 -20.58 -24.55
N HIS A 499 17.26 -20.76 -24.66
CA HIS A 499 17.95 -21.11 -25.90
C HIS A 499 18.84 -22.33 -25.65
N PHE A 500 19.06 -23.12 -26.68
CA PHE A 500 20.11 -24.14 -26.70
C PHE A 500 21.43 -23.50 -27.07
N VAL A 501 22.52 -24.12 -26.68
CA VAL A 501 23.84 -23.85 -27.28
C VAL A 501 23.96 -24.87 -28.43
N ILE A 502 24.20 -24.55 -29.72
CA ILE A 502 24.61 -25.49 -30.83
C ILE A 502 24.54 -24.78 -32.21
N ALA A 503 24.92 -25.48 -33.29
CA ALA A 503 24.84 -25.08 -34.70
C ALA A 503 24.21 -26.15 -35.64
N THR A 504 23.66 -25.65 -36.76
CA THR A 504 23.35 -26.26 -38.10
C THR A 504 21.92 -26.74 -38.42
N GLN A 505 21.54 -26.56 -39.69
CA GLN A 505 20.18 -26.42 -40.29
C GLN A 505 19.79 -27.56 -41.24
N ILE A 506 18.47 -27.80 -41.45
CA ILE A 506 17.90 -28.43 -42.66
C ILE A 506 16.52 -27.80 -43.02
N ALA A 507 16.28 -27.58 -44.32
CA ALA A 507 15.09 -26.96 -44.92
C ALA A 507 13.99 -27.97 -45.34
N LEU A 508 12.75 -27.50 -45.45
CA LEU A 508 11.54 -28.27 -45.78
C LEU A 508 10.85 -27.72 -47.04
N ASP A 509 10.56 -28.60 -48.00
CA ASP A 509 9.79 -28.30 -49.22
C ASP A 509 8.30 -28.61 -49.07
N ASN A 510 7.45 -27.77 -49.67
CA ASN A 510 5.99 -27.94 -49.74
C ASN A 510 5.48 -27.84 -51.19
N CYS A 511 4.54 -28.70 -51.57
CA CYS A 511 3.85 -28.66 -52.88
C CYS A 511 2.32 -28.59 -52.71
N ASN A 512 1.67 -27.69 -53.48
CA ASN A 512 0.25 -27.36 -53.43
C ASN A 512 -0.53 -27.90 -54.64
N LYS A 513 -1.55 -28.75 -54.42
CA LYS A 513 -2.77 -28.89 -55.27
C LYS A 513 -3.92 -29.38 -54.38
N ILE A 514 -5.14 -28.82 -54.48
CA ILE A 514 -6.28 -29.14 -53.59
C ILE A 514 -7.18 -30.22 -54.19
N THR A 515 -7.41 -31.29 -53.41
CA THR A 515 -8.21 -32.48 -53.66
C THR A 515 -9.30 -32.61 -52.59
N LYS A 516 -10.34 -33.42 -52.82
CA LYS A 516 -11.41 -33.68 -51.83
C LYS A 516 -10.88 -34.21 -50.48
N LYS A 517 -9.76 -34.95 -50.50
CA LYS A 517 -9.03 -35.37 -49.29
C LYS A 517 -8.48 -34.15 -48.53
N GLN A 518 -7.96 -33.14 -49.23
CA GLN A 518 -7.51 -31.89 -48.60
C GLN A 518 -8.63 -31.04 -48.04
N LEU A 519 -9.86 -31.15 -48.54
CA LEU A 519 -11.01 -30.43 -47.97
C LEU A 519 -11.49 -31.07 -46.65
N LYS A 520 -11.50 -32.41 -46.57
CA LYS A 520 -11.67 -33.12 -45.27
C LYS A 520 -10.51 -32.82 -44.32
N HIS A 521 -9.28 -32.77 -44.85
CA HIS A 521 -8.10 -32.37 -44.09
C HIS A 521 -8.23 -30.91 -43.62
N PHE A 522 -8.76 -30.00 -44.42
CA PHE A 522 -9.00 -28.61 -44.06
C PHE A 522 -9.94 -28.51 -42.86
N PHE A 523 -11.08 -29.21 -42.87
CA PHE A 523 -11.97 -29.23 -41.70
C PHE A 523 -11.32 -29.85 -40.47
N SER A 524 -10.56 -30.93 -40.64
CA SER A 524 -9.76 -31.49 -39.54
C SER A 524 -8.73 -30.49 -39.00
N VAL A 525 -8.06 -29.74 -39.88
CA VAL A 525 -7.11 -28.69 -39.51
C VAL A 525 -7.83 -27.52 -38.83
N CYS A 526 -8.99 -27.09 -39.30
CA CYS A 526 -9.80 -26.05 -38.67
C CYS A 526 -10.24 -26.47 -37.26
N PHE A 527 -10.74 -27.69 -37.10
CA PHE A 527 -11.12 -28.23 -35.80
C PHE A 527 -9.92 -28.34 -34.87
N ASN A 528 -8.78 -28.83 -35.38
CA ASN A 528 -7.55 -28.92 -34.61
C ASN A 528 -7.01 -27.53 -34.22
N LYS A 529 -7.07 -26.53 -35.11
CA LYS A 529 -6.70 -25.13 -34.83
C LYS A 529 -7.63 -24.53 -33.78
N TYR A 530 -8.93 -24.76 -33.88
CA TYR A 530 -9.89 -24.31 -32.89
C TYR A 530 -9.60 -24.93 -31.52
N ARG A 531 -9.39 -26.25 -31.43
CA ARG A 531 -9.03 -26.92 -30.18
C ARG A 531 -7.72 -26.38 -29.58
N LYS A 532 -6.71 -26.11 -30.40
CA LYS A 532 -5.44 -25.49 -29.98
C LYS A 532 -5.57 -24.02 -29.58
N SER A 533 -6.62 -23.33 -30.02
CA SER A 533 -6.85 -21.90 -29.69
C SER A 533 -7.52 -21.68 -28.34
N ILE A 534 -8.09 -22.74 -27.74
CA ILE A 534 -8.68 -22.68 -26.40
C ILE A 534 -7.57 -22.50 -25.38
N ILE A 535 -7.77 -21.58 -24.43
CA ILE A 535 -6.78 -21.32 -23.38
C ILE A 535 -6.56 -22.57 -22.52
N GLU A 536 -5.30 -22.93 -22.34
CA GLU A 536 -4.93 -24.09 -21.53
C GLU A 536 -5.20 -23.81 -20.04
N PRO A 537 -5.90 -24.71 -19.32
CA PRO A 537 -6.12 -24.57 -17.88
C PRO A 537 -4.79 -24.45 -17.12
N GLY A 538 -4.74 -23.53 -16.15
CA GLY A 538 -3.51 -23.24 -15.38
C GLY A 538 -2.61 -22.17 -16.00
N THR A 539 -2.92 -21.69 -17.21
CA THR A 539 -2.20 -20.54 -17.78
C THR A 539 -2.38 -19.29 -16.93
N ALA A 540 -1.28 -18.62 -16.57
CA ALA A 540 -1.28 -17.39 -15.78
C ALA A 540 -1.73 -16.16 -16.61
N VAL A 541 -2.98 -16.18 -17.09
CA VAL A 541 -3.54 -15.16 -18.00
C VAL A 541 -3.51 -13.75 -17.42
N GLY A 542 -3.63 -13.61 -16.09
CA GLY A 542 -3.55 -12.31 -15.42
C GLY A 542 -2.15 -11.67 -15.52
N ALA A 543 -1.10 -12.47 -15.40
CA ALA A 543 0.27 -11.98 -15.56
C ALA A 543 0.56 -11.59 -17.03
N ILE A 544 0.07 -12.40 -17.98
CA ILE A 544 0.17 -12.10 -19.41
C ILE A 544 -0.58 -10.81 -19.74
N GLY A 545 -1.84 -10.69 -19.33
CA GLY A 545 -2.65 -9.49 -19.55
C GLY A 545 -2.04 -8.23 -18.94
N GLY A 546 -1.47 -8.34 -17.73
CA GLY A 546 -0.75 -7.24 -17.09
C GLY A 546 0.47 -6.75 -17.89
N GLN A 547 1.25 -7.68 -18.45
CA GLN A 547 2.39 -7.34 -19.31
C GLN A 547 1.95 -6.74 -20.65
N SER A 548 0.95 -7.34 -21.30
CA SER A 548 0.41 -6.87 -22.58
C SER A 548 -0.19 -5.46 -22.49
N LEU A 549 -0.72 -5.07 -21.33
CA LEU A 549 -1.16 -3.69 -21.09
C LEU A 549 0.01 -2.74 -20.79
N GLY A 550 1.03 -3.22 -20.06
CA GLY A 550 2.14 -2.40 -19.60
C GLY A 550 3.20 -2.06 -20.67
N GLU A 551 3.50 -3.00 -21.55
CA GLU A 551 4.56 -2.86 -22.57
C GLU A 551 4.28 -1.71 -23.57
N PRO A 552 3.08 -1.58 -24.19
CA PRO A 552 2.77 -0.46 -25.06
C PRO A 552 2.84 0.90 -24.35
N GLY A 553 2.63 0.93 -23.03
CA GLY A 553 2.74 2.15 -22.22
C GLY A 553 4.13 2.80 -22.30
N THR A 554 5.20 2.03 -22.52
CA THR A 554 6.55 2.60 -22.73
C THR A 554 6.70 3.35 -24.05
N GLN A 555 5.88 3.01 -25.05
CA GLN A 555 5.91 3.62 -26.39
C GLN A 555 4.94 4.81 -26.52
N MET A 556 3.88 4.84 -25.69
CA MET A 556 2.82 5.84 -25.74
C MET A 556 3.19 7.23 -25.20
N THR A 557 4.40 7.45 -24.70
CA THR A 557 4.86 8.73 -24.14
C THR A 557 4.99 9.85 -25.18
N LEU A 558 5.06 9.53 -26.47
CA LEU A 558 5.31 10.50 -27.55
C LEU A 558 4.05 11.24 -28.07
N LYS A 559 2.84 10.89 -27.61
CA LYS A 559 1.56 11.44 -28.11
C LYS A 559 0.54 11.66 -26.98
N THR A 560 0.79 12.65 -26.12
CA THR A 560 -0.01 12.89 -24.90
C THR A 560 -1.25 13.76 -25.11
N PHE A 561 -1.30 14.57 -26.18
CA PHE A 561 -2.43 15.43 -26.51
C PHE A 561 -2.89 15.18 -27.95
N HIS A 562 -4.12 14.74 -28.10
CA HIS A 562 -4.83 14.80 -29.37
C HIS A 562 -6.18 15.47 -29.18
N PHE A 563 -6.56 16.20 -30.21
CA PHE A 563 -7.89 16.71 -30.41
C PHE A 563 -8.78 15.54 -30.85
N ALA A 564 -9.95 15.33 -30.24
CA ALA A 564 -10.89 14.26 -30.62
C ALA A 564 -11.57 14.51 -31.98
N GLY A 565 -10.78 14.74 -33.03
CA GLY A 565 -11.28 15.22 -34.32
C GLY A 565 -11.77 16.67 -34.30
N VAL A 566 -11.98 17.27 -33.12
CA VAL A 566 -12.45 18.65 -32.92
C VAL A 566 -11.31 19.50 -32.35
N ALA A 567 -10.88 20.53 -33.09
CA ALA A 567 -9.71 21.37 -32.79
C ALA A 567 -9.72 22.07 -31.41
N SER A 568 -10.82 22.01 -30.66
CA SER A 568 -11.02 22.76 -29.42
C SER A 568 -10.95 21.92 -28.14
N MET A 569 -11.04 20.59 -28.19
CA MET A 569 -11.08 19.74 -26.99
C MET A 569 -9.80 18.91 -26.81
N ASN A 570 -9.03 19.25 -25.78
CA ASN A 570 -7.83 18.49 -25.40
C ASN A 570 -8.24 17.26 -24.60
N ILE A 571 -7.85 16.07 -25.05
CA ILE A 571 -8.09 14.81 -24.32
C ILE A 571 -6.77 14.26 -23.78
N THR A 572 -6.78 13.80 -22.53
CA THR A 572 -5.65 13.03 -21.99
C THR A 572 -5.58 11.66 -22.67
N LEU A 573 -4.49 11.40 -23.38
CA LEU A 573 -4.20 10.13 -24.03
C LEU A 573 -2.87 9.54 -23.55
N GLY A 574 -2.61 8.30 -23.93
CA GLY A 574 -1.40 7.57 -23.57
C GLY A 574 -1.33 7.18 -22.09
N VAL A 575 -0.12 7.22 -21.53
CA VAL A 575 0.16 6.71 -20.18
C VAL A 575 -0.63 7.42 -19.06
N PRO A 576 -0.77 8.77 -19.05
CA PRO A 576 -1.57 9.44 -18.02
C PRO A 576 -3.01 8.93 -17.97
N ARG A 577 -3.62 8.68 -19.14
CA ARG A 577 -4.99 8.18 -19.24
C ARG A 577 -5.13 6.76 -18.73
N ILE A 578 -4.20 5.88 -19.10
CA ILE A 578 -4.15 4.50 -18.59
C ILE A 578 -4.00 4.51 -17.05
N LYS A 579 -3.16 5.41 -16.53
CA LYS A 579 -2.97 5.58 -15.08
C LYS A 579 -4.25 6.04 -14.36
N GLU A 580 -5.02 6.95 -14.96
CA GLU A 580 -6.32 7.38 -14.41
C GLU A 580 -7.31 6.21 -14.34
N ILE A 581 -7.38 5.40 -15.40
CA ILE A 581 -8.28 4.25 -15.50
C ILE A 581 -7.91 3.16 -14.50
N ILE A 582 -6.64 2.74 -14.46
CA ILE A 582 -6.17 1.65 -13.57
C ILE A 582 -6.34 2.04 -12.09
N ASN A 583 -6.04 3.29 -11.73
CA ASN A 583 -6.18 3.73 -10.35
C ASN A 583 -7.63 3.99 -9.93
N ALA A 584 -8.59 3.94 -10.87
CA ALA A 584 -9.96 4.38 -10.67
C ALA A 584 -9.99 5.75 -9.95
N SER A 585 -9.32 6.75 -10.55
CA SER A 585 -9.24 8.09 -9.98
C SER A 585 -10.63 8.72 -9.87
N LYS A 586 -10.96 9.29 -8.69
CA LYS A 586 -12.24 9.97 -8.45
C LYS A 586 -12.43 11.25 -9.27
N ASN A 587 -11.32 11.90 -9.61
CA ASN A 587 -11.26 13.11 -10.41
C ASN A 587 -10.26 12.86 -11.54
N ILE A 588 -10.67 13.12 -12.78
CA ILE A 588 -9.83 13.04 -13.98
C ILE A 588 -9.60 14.44 -14.56
N SER A 589 -8.52 14.61 -15.32
CA SER A 589 -8.16 15.92 -15.86
C SER A 589 -9.10 16.42 -16.96
N THR A 590 -9.59 15.53 -17.84
CA THR A 590 -10.44 15.89 -18.98
C THR A 590 -11.71 15.03 -19.01
N PRO A 591 -12.70 15.29 -18.13
CA PRO A 591 -13.97 14.55 -18.13
C PRO A 591 -14.83 14.99 -19.32
N ILE A 592 -15.22 14.04 -20.15
CA ILE A 592 -16.01 14.30 -21.36
C ILE A 592 -17.21 13.36 -21.36
N ILE A 593 -18.38 13.94 -21.60
CA ILE A 593 -19.65 13.27 -21.82
C ILE A 593 -20.01 13.44 -23.30
N SER A 594 -20.17 12.33 -24.01
CA SER A 594 -20.75 12.30 -25.35
C SER A 594 -22.25 12.13 -25.20
N ALA A 595 -23.00 13.16 -25.58
CA ALA A 595 -24.45 13.19 -25.56
C ALA A 595 -24.98 13.17 -26.99
N ASP A 596 -25.69 12.09 -27.33
CA ASP A 596 -26.36 11.97 -28.63
C ASP A 596 -27.68 12.74 -28.59
N LEU A 597 -28.01 13.44 -29.67
CA LEU A 597 -29.25 14.21 -29.77
C LEU A 597 -30.39 13.32 -30.33
N LEU A 598 -31.61 13.53 -29.83
CA LEU A 598 -32.81 12.84 -30.31
C LEU A 598 -33.10 13.16 -31.79
N ASN A 599 -32.97 14.44 -32.16
CA ASN A 599 -33.07 14.90 -33.53
C ASN A 599 -31.71 14.80 -34.22
N LYS A 600 -31.50 13.70 -34.96
CA LYS A 600 -30.28 13.47 -35.75
C LYS A 600 -30.26 14.23 -37.09
N THR A 601 -31.32 14.97 -37.40
CA THR A 601 -31.38 15.85 -38.59
C THR A 601 -30.36 16.98 -38.47
N SER A 602 -29.84 17.47 -39.59
CA SER A 602 -28.79 18.51 -39.65
C SER A 602 -29.24 19.90 -39.20
N ASP A 603 -30.31 20.00 -38.39
CA ASP A 603 -30.80 21.26 -37.86
C ASP A 603 -29.98 21.71 -36.64
N VAL A 604 -28.99 22.56 -36.93
CA VAL A 604 -28.09 23.18 -35.95
C VAL A 604 -28.85 23.97 -34.88
N LYS A 605 -30.05 24.48 -35.16
CA LYS A 605 -30.84 25.25 -34.18
C LYS A 605 -31.27 24.38 -33.00
N SER A 606 -31.75 23.17 -33.28
CA SER A 606 -32.16 22.24 -32.22
C SER A 606 -30.98 21.85 -31.32
N ALA A 607 -29.80 21.60 -31.91
CA ALA A 607 -28.56 21.33 -31.19
C ALA A 607 -28.11 22.52 -30.32
N ARG A 608 -28.29 23.77 -30.78
CA ARG A 608 -27.97 24.98 -29.99
C ARG A 608 -28.87 25.14 -28.78
N ILE A 609 -30.17 24.84 -28.90
CA ILE A 609 -31.10 24.88 -27.77
C ILE A 609 -30.68 23.87 -26.69
N VAL A 610 -30.42 22.62 -27.10
CA VAL A 610 -29.97 21.56 -26.17
C VAL A 610 -28.61 21.93 -25.56
N LYS A 611 -27.69 22.48 -26.36
CA LYS A 611 -26.41 23.01 -25.87
C LYS A 611 -26.62 24.07 -24.78
N GLY A 612 -27.50 25.06 -25.00
CA GLY A 612 -27.80 26.12 -24.03
C GLY A 612 -28.47 25.64 -22.74
N ARG A 613 -29.15 24.48 -22.77
CA ARG A 613 -29.69 23.82 -21.56
C ARG A 613 -28.61 23.10 -20.73
N ILE A 614 -27.53 22.67 -21.36
CA ILE A 614 -26.45 21.87 -20.75
C ILE A 614 -25.30 22.75 -20.27
N GLU A 615 -24.80 23.61 -21.16
CA GLU A 615 -23.68 24.51 -20.89
C GLU A 615 -24.08 25.50 -19.80
N LYS A 616 -23.22 25.66 -18.78
CA LYS A 616 -23.48 26.63 -17.73
C LYS A 616 -23.40 28.04 -18.31
N THR A 617 -24.41 28.84 -18.02
CA THR A 617 -24.44 30.26 -18.34
C THR A 617 -24.47 31.05 -17.04
N VAL A 618 -23.54 31.99 -16.93
CA VAL A 618 -23.38 32.84 -15.74
C VAL A 618 -23.94 34.23 -16.01
N ILE A 619 -24.21 35.00 -14.95
CA ILE A 619 -24.75 36.36 -15.09
C ILE A 619 -23.83 37.24 -15.94
N GLU A 620 -22.51 37.08 -15.85
CA GLU A 620 -21.56 37.83 -16.67
C GLU A 620 -21.72 37.60 -18.19
N ASP A 621 -22.23 36.45 -18.64
CA ASP A 621 -22.39 36.16 -20.06
C ASP A 621 -23.55 36.93 -20.70
N ILE A 622 -24.52 37.37 -19.88
CA ILE A 622 -25.76 38.03 -20.34
C ILE A 622 -25.98 39.42 -19.71
N ALA A 623 -25.07 39.89 -18.87
CA ALA A 623 -25.18 41.21 -18.24
C ALA A 623 -24.44 42.25 -19.08
N GLU A 624 -25.13 43.35 -19.40
CA GLU A 624 -24.51 44.50 -20.07
C GLU A 624 -23.59 45.24 -19.08
N TYR A 625 -24.06 45.44 -17.84
CA TYR A 625 -23.26 46.00 -16.75
C TYR A 625 -23.84 45.65 -15.38
N ILE A 626 -22.97 45.69 -14.35
CA ILE A 626 -23.31 45.50 -12.94
C ILE A 626 -22.73 46.67 -12.14
N GLU A 627 -23.60 47.50 -11.57
CA GLU A 627 -23.21 48.73 -10.84
C GLU A 627 -23.77 48.80 -9.43
N VAL A 628 -23.08 49.52 -8.55
CA VAL A 628 -23.56 49.78 -7.18
C VAL A 628 -24.22 51.14 -7.18
N VAL A 629 -25.51 51.17 -6.84
CA VAL A 629 -26.29 52.40 -6.77
C VAL A 629 -26.45 52.79 -5.30
N ILE A 630 -25.90 53.94 -4.93
CA ILE A 630 -25.97 54.50 -3.58
C ILE A 630 -26.91 55.71 -3.64
N LYS A 631 -28.07 55.61 -3.01
CA LYS A 631 -29.01 56.71 -2.80
C LYS A 631 -29.06 57.07 -1.31
N PRO A 632 -29.56 58.26 -0.94
CA PRO A 632 -29.66 58.68 0.45
C PRO A 632 -30.42 57.69 1.37
N ASN A 633 -31.40 56.96 0.83
CA ASN A 633 -32.28 56.07 1.60
C ASN A 633 -32.12 54.58 1.26
N GLU A 634 -31.36 54.21 0.21
CA GLU A 634 -31.21 52.82 -0.23
C GLU A 634 -29.88 52.60 -0.94
N CYS A 635 -29.27 51.43 -0.75
CA CYS A 635 -28.05 51.01 -1.44
C CYS A 635 -28.25 49.60 -1.98
N TYR A 636 -28.11 49.42 -3.29
CA TYR A 636 -28.28 48.13 -3.96
C TYR A 636 -27.30 47.94 -5.11
N VAL A 637 -27.13 46.70 -5.52
CA VAL A 637 -26.44 46.36 -6.76
C VAL A 637 -27.48 46.21 -7.87
N LEU A 638 -27.33 46.99 -8.94
CA LEU A 638 -28.17 46.96 -10.12
C LEU A 638 -27.50 46.13 -11.22
N ILE A 639 -28.24 45.17 -11.76
CA ILE A 639 -27.83 44.31 -12.87
C ILE A 639 -28.70 44.68 -14.06
N LYS A 640 -28.08 45.11 -15.17
CA LYS A 640 -28.75 45.31 -16.45
C LYS A 640 -28.49 44.10 -17.34
N ILE A 641 -29.56 43.47 -17.80
CA ILE A 641 -29.51 42.25 -18.62
C ILE A 641 -29.63 42.62 -20.11
N ASP A 642 -28.83 41.97 -20.94
CA ASP A 642 -28.89 42.04 -22.40
C ASP A 642 -29.91 41.00 -22.92
N LEU A 643 -31.07 41.49 -23.37
CA LEU A 643 -32.13 40.65 -23.92
C LEU A 643 -31.77 40.12 -25.32
N GLU A 644 -30.95 40.83 -26.10
CA GLU A 644 -30.52 40.37 -27.42
C GLU A 644 -29.56 39.18 -27.33
N ALA A 645 -28.69 39.17 -26.31
CA ALA A 645 -27.80 38.05 -26.05
C ALA A 645 -28.57 36.76 -25.72
N ILE A 646 -29.65 36.87 -24.92
CA ILE A 646 -30.53 35.74 -24.56
C ILE A 646 -31.19 35.14 -25.81
N GLU A 647 -31.70 35.99 -26.71
CA GLU A 647 -32.32 35.55 -27.97
C GLU A 647 -31.30 34.88 -28.91
N LYS A 648 -30.10 35.47 -29.07
CA LYS A 648 -29.03 34.90 -29.92
C LYS A 648 -28.53 33.55 -29.42
N LEU A 649 -28.47 33.37 -28.09
CA LEU A 649 -28.07 32.12 -27.44
C LEU A 649 -29.22 31.12 -27.32
N THR A 650 -30.44 31.49 -27.71
CA THR A 650 -31.65 30.66 -27.61
C THR A 650 -31.90 30.10 -26.20
N LEU A 651 -31.67 30.93 -25.18
CA LEU A 651 -31.84 30.54 -23.78
C LEU A 651 -33.32 30.66 -23.36
N GLU A 652 -33.86 29.61 -22.76
CA GLU A 652 -35.22 29.57 -22.20
C GLU A 652 -35.24 30.17 -20.78
N VAL A 653 -35.00 31.48 -20.68
CA VAL A 653 -34.79 32.19 -19.41
C VAL A 653 -35.51 33.53 -19.41
N ASP A 654 -36.38 33.74 -18.41
CA ASP A 654 -37.05 35.00 -18.13
C ASP A 654 -36.37 35.78 -17.00
N ILE A 655 -36.63 37.09 -16.89
CA ILE A 655 -36.06 37.92 -15.80
C ILE A 655 -36.45 37.41 -14.39
N PHE A 656 -37.64 36.84 -14.25
CA PHE A 656 -38.09 36.19 -13.02
C PHE A 656 -37.25 34.95 -12.69
N SER A 657 -36.88 34.16 -13.71
CA SER A 657 -36.03 32.98 -13.52
C SER A 657 -34.61 33.36 -13.11
N ILE A 658 -34.06 34.46 -13.66
CA ILE A 658 -32.75 35.00 -13.27
C ILE A 658 -32.78 35.48 -11.82
N ALA A 659 -33.81 36.23 -11.44
CA ALA A 659 -33.99 36.68 -10.05
C ALA A 659 -34.06 35.48 -9.08
N LYS A 660 -34.79 34.43 -9.44
CA LYS A 660 -34.88 33.20 -8.66
C LYS A 660 -33.53 32.47 -8.56
N SER A 661 -32.73 32.43 -9.63
CA SER A 661 -31.39 31.85 -9.61
C SER A 661 -30.44 32.59 -8.66
N ILE A 662 -30.57 33.92 -8.53
CA ILE A 662 -29.80 34.72 -7.55
C ILE A 662 -30.18 34.34 -6.11
N VAL A 663 -31.48 34.16 -5.83
CA VAL A 663 -31.97 33.76 -4.50
C VAL A 663 -31.51 32.34 -4.14
N LEU A 664 -31.57 31.42 -5.09
CA LEU A 664 -31.16 30.02 -4.91
C LEU A 664 -29.64 29.82 -4.88
N ALA A 665 -28.85 30.86 -5.14
CA ALA A 665 -27.40 30.75 -5.21
C ALA A 665 -26.80 30.36 -3.84
N PRO A 666 -26.10 29.20 -3.75
CA PRO A 666 -25.73 28.59 -2.47
C PRO A 666 -24.74 29.42 -1.64
N LYS A 667 -23.96 30.30 -2.29
CA LYS A 667 -22.93 31.12 -1.63
C LYS A 667 -23.42 32.50 -1.19
N LEU A 668 -24.50 33.01 -1.78
CA LEU A 668 -24.99 34.37 -1.53
C LEU A 668 -25.99 34.42 -0.36
N LYS A 669 -26.80 33.36 -0.18
CA LYS A 669 -27.78 33.25 0.93
C LYS A 669 -28.65 34.50 1.11
N ILE A 670 -29.05 35.13 0.00
CA ILE A 670 -29.85 36.35 0.00
C ILE A 670 -31.33 35.95 0.14
N PRO A 671 -32.10 36.54 1.07
CA PRO A 671 -33.52 36.29 1.16
C PRO A 671 -34.27 36.87 -0.05
N GLU A 672 -35.36 36.23 -0.46
CA GLU A 672 -36.13 36.63 -1.64
C GLU A 672 -36.60 38.10 -1.61
N ASN A 673 -36.93 38.62 -0.42
CA ASN A 673 -37.36 40.02 -0.21
C ASN A 673 -36.33 41.07 -0.63
N TYR A 674 -35.05 40.67 -0.76
CA TYR A 674 -33.95 41.56 -1.11
C TYR A 674 -33.61 41.55 -2.61
N VAL A 675 -34.27 40.72 -3.42
CA VAL A 675 -34.13 40.74 -4.88
C VAL A 675 -35.40 41.35 -5.47
N ARG A 676 -35.28 42.53 -6.08
CA ARG A 676 -36.41 43.27 -6.69
C ARG A 676 -36.20 43.43 -8.18
N ILE A 677 -37.25 43.20 -8.96
CA ILE A 677 -37.25 43.48 -10.40
C ILE A 677 -37.68 44.94 -10.56
N HIS A 678 -36.78 45.79 -11.05
CA HIS A 678 -37.01 47.24 -11.15
C HIS A 678 -37.61 47.63 -12.51
N LYS A 679 -37.17 46.95 -13.58
CA LYS A 679 -37.64 47.10 -14.96
C LYS A 679 -37.57 45.72 -15.66
N PRO A 680 -38.23 45.50 -16.81
CA PRO A 680 -38.19 44.21 -17.53
C PRO A 680 -36.78 43.75 -17.93
N ASP A 681 -35.79 44.62 -17.84
CA ASP A 681 -34.38 44.43 -18.16
C ASP A 681 -33.41 44.66 -16.98
N LYS A 682 -33.93 45.00 -15.79
CA LYS A 682 -33.10 45.39 -14.63
C LYS A 682 -33.52 44.71 -13.32
N ILE A 683 -32.55 44.10 -12.65
CA ILE A 683 -32.68 43.48 -11.33
C ILE A 683 -31.88 44.28 -10.30
N ALA A 684 -32.50 44.61 -9.17
CA ALA A 684 -31.87 45.25 -8.03
C ALA A 684 -31.72 44.25 -6.87
N VAL A 685 -30.50 44.08 -6.36
CA VAL A 685 -30.17 43.18 -5.25
C VAL A 685 -29.72 43.99 -4.04
N ASN A 686 -30.49 43.91 -2.97
CA ASN A 686 -30.23 44.53 -1.67
C ASN A 686 -29.53 43.55 -0.71
N ILE A 687 -28.97 44.08 0.39
CA ILE A 687 -28.35 43.30 1.47
C ILE A 687 -29.15 43.52 2.77
N PRO A 688 -29.38 42.49 3.60
CA PRO A 688 -29.97 42.66 4.92
C PRO A 688 -29.10 43.57 5.80
N MET A 689 -29.69 44.67 6.26
CA MET A 689 -29.01 45.63 7.15
C MET A 689 -28.74 45.05 8.53
N LYS A 690 -27.46 45.10 8.96
CA LYS A 690 -26.96 45.03 10.35
C LYS A 690 -25.44 45.28 10.33
N GLY A 691 -25.00 46.54 10.46
CA GLY A 691 -23.57 46.88 10.53
C GLY A 691 -23.29 48.36 10.27
N ASP A 692 -22.05 48.80 10.56
CA ASP A 692 -21.55 50.16 10.31
C ASP A 692 -21.49 50.46 8.80
N THR A 693 -21.50 51.75 8.41
CA THR A 693 -21.47 52.20 7.00
C THR A 693 -20.28 51.65 6.21
N SER A 694 -19.15 51.42 6.87
CA SER A 694 -17.95 50.81 6.28
C SER A 694 -18.18 49.33 5.93
N GLU A 695 -18.81 48.56 6.81
CA GLU A 695 -19.12 47.14 6.59
C GLU A 695 -20.11 46.96 5.44
N LEU A 696 -21.07 47.88 5.29
CA LEU A 696 -22.04 47.88 4.20
C LEU A 696 -21.37 48.06 2.83
N PHE A 697 -20.41 48.98 2.72
CA PHE A 697 -19.67 49.18 1.47
C PHE A 697 -18.86 47.94 1.09
N TYR A 698 -18.15 47.32 2.05
CA TYR A 698 -17.41 46.08 1.79
C TYR A 698 -18.33 44.92 1.41
N ALA A 699 -19.52 44.82 2.02
CA ALA A 699 -20.51 43.82 1.69
C ALA A 699 -21.08 44.00 0.27
N LEU A 700 -21.39 45.24 -0.14
CA LEU A 700 -21.87 45.56 -1.49
C LEU A 700 -20.80 45.29 -2.54
N GLU A 701 -19.54 45.63 -2.28
CA GLU A 701 -18.43 45.36 -3.18
C GLU A 701 -18.12 43.85 -3.29
N ALA A 702 -18.23 43.12 -2.17
CA ALA A 702 -18.15 41.66 -2.18
C ALA A 702 -19.29 41.03 -3.00
N LEU A 703 -20.51 41.57 -2.87
CA LEU A 703 -21.68 41.12 -3.62
C LEU A 703 -21.55 41.42 -5.12
N LYS A 704 -21.06 42.62 -5.48
CA LYS A 704 -20.72 42.99 -6.86
C LYS A 704 -19.72 42.01 -7.50
N ARG A 705 -18.74 41.51 -6.75
CA ARG A 705 -17.78 40.49 -7.23
C ARG A 705 -18.34 39.07 -7.27
N ALA A 706 -19.37 38.78 -6.48
CA ALA A 706 -19.95 37.45 -6.36
C ALA A 706 -21.11 37.20 -7.33
N LEU A 707 -21.94 38.23 -7.60
CA LEU A 707 -23.09 38.16 -8.51
C LEU A 707 -22.75 37.71 -9.94
N PRO A 708 -21.67 38.18 -10.60
CA PRO A 708 -21.36 37.78 -11.97
C PRO A 708 -21.19 36.27 -12.13
N LYS A 709 -20.72 35.58 -11.07
CA LYS A 709 -20.44 34.14 -11.03
C LYS A 709 -21.65 33.27 -10.73
N VAL A 710 -22.83 33.86 -10.55
CA VAL A 710 -24.07 33.13 -10.30
C VAL A 710 -24.50 32.43 -11.59
N ILE A 711 -24.82 31.15 -11.47
CA ILE A 711 -25.28 30.33 -12.58
C ILE A 711 -26.77 30.57 -12.77
N ILE A 712 -27.15 30.95 -13.98
CA ILE A 712 -28.55 31.22 -14.33
C ILE A 712 -29.22 29.96 -14.85
N LYS A 713 -28.58 29.30 -15.82
CA LYS A 713 -29.05 28.10 -16.51
C LYS A 713 -27.87 27.16 -16.78
N GLY A 714 -28.16 25.89 -17.02
CA GLY A 714 -27.15 24.86 -17.26
C GLY A 714 -26.71 24.10 -16.01
N ILE A 715 -25.86 23.10 -16.21
CA ILE A 715 -25.40 22.21 -15.15
C ILE A 715 -24.12 22.77 -14.51
N PRO A 716 -24.07 22.97 -13.18
CA PRO A 716 -22.91 23.60 -12.52
C PRO A 716 -21.58 22.86 -12.69
N SER A 717 -21.62 21.54 -12.84
CA SER A 717 -20.43 20.68 -12.99
C SER A 717 -19.88 20.63 -14.42
N ILE A 718 -20.55 21.27 -15.38
CA ILE A 718 -20.13 21.35 -16.78
C ILE A 718 -19.35 22.65 -16.99
N ASN A 719 -18.26 22.56 -17.74
CA ASN A 719 -17.45 23.73 -18.10
C ASN A 719 -17.86 24.30 -19.45
N ARG A 720 -18.03 23.44 -20.44
CA ARG A 720 -18.32 23.83 -21.83
C ARG A 720 -18.95 22.70 -22.61
N ALA A 721 -19.69 23.04 -23.66
CA ALA A 721 -20.24 22.07 -24.60
C ALA A 721 -19.95 22.46 -26.06
N VAL A 722 -19.60 21.48 -26.89
CA VAL A 722 -19.25 21.67 -28.30
C VAL A 722 -20.12 20.75 -29.16
N ILE A 723 -20.67 21.30 -30.24
CA ILE A 723 -21.41 20.54 -31.24
C ILE A 723 -20.38 19.94 -32.20
N ASN A 724 -20.42 18.61 -32.36
CA ASN A 724 -19.59 17.86 -33.28
C ASN A 724 -20.44 17.31 -34.43
N GLU A 725 -19.98 17.50 -35.66
CA GLU A 725 -20.64 16.99 -36.87
C GLU A 725 -19.99 15.65 -37.25
N GLU A 726 -20.72 14.56 -37.04
CA GLU A 726 -20.31 13.22 -37.49
C GLU A 726 -21.11 12.77 -38.72
N LYS A 727 -20.62 11.74 -39.42
CA LYS A 727 -21.30 11.18 -40.61
C LYS A 727 -22.73 10.68 -40.31
N ASP A 728 -23.00 10.30 -39.07
CA ASP A 728 -24.27 9.71 -38.62
C ASP A 728 -25.17 10.73 -37.89
N GLY A 729 -24.83 12.03 -37.90
CA GLY A 729 -25.62 13.11 -37.31
C GLY A 729 -24.83 14.06 -36.40
N LEU A 730 -25.55 14.98 -35.75
CA LEU A 730 -25.00 15.94 -34.79
C LEU A 730 -24.91 15.31 -33.39
N LYS A 731 -23.73 15.41 -32.77
CA LYS A 731 -23.50 15.00 -31.37
C LYS A 731 -23.01 16.16 -30.53
N LEU A 732 -23.30 16.12 -29.23
CA LEU A 732 -22.81 17.12 -28.30
C LEU A 732 -21.70 16.51 -27.43
N LEU A 733 -20.50 17.09 -27.52
CA LEU A 733 -19.38 16.78 -26.64
C LEU A 733 -19.38 17.78 -25.48
N VAL A 734 -19.56 17.28 -24.27
CA VAL A 734 -19.73 18.05 -23.05
C VAL A 734 -18.53 17.84 -22.15
N GLU A 735 -17.80 18.90 -21.82
CA GLU A 735 -16.66 18.83 -20.91
C GLU A 735 -17.12 19.11 -19.48
N GLY A 736 -17.07 18.09 -18.62
CA GLY A 736 -17.48 18.20 -17.23
C GLY A 736 -17.99 16.89 -16.63
N TYR A 737 -18.53 17.01 -15.43
CA TYR A 737 -19.22 15.92 -14.71
C TYR A 737 -20.73 16.18 -14.72
N GLY A 738 -21.53 15.17 -14.41
CA GLY A 738 -22.99 15.25 -14.34
C GLY A 738 -23.71 14.39 -15.36
N LEU A 739 -23.24 13.16 -15.65
CA LEU A 739 -23.85 12.26 -16.64
C LEU A 739 -25.37 12.10 -16.42
N ARG A 740 -25.80 11.89 -15.17
CA ARG A 740 -27.21 11.74 -14.82
C ARG A 740 -28.05 12.96 -15.24
N GLU A 741 -27.51 14.15 -15.04
CA GLU A 741 -28.20 15.41 -15.36
C GLU A 741 -28.25 15.60 -16.89
N VAL A 742 -27.15 15.31 -17.59
CA VAL A 742 -27.09 15.38 -19.06
C VAL A 742 -28.07 14.40 -19.72
N MET A 743 -28.15 13.16 -19.23
CA MET A 743 -29.07 12.15 -19.74
C MET A 743 -30.54 12.50 -19.53
N ALA A 744 -30.84 13.34 -18.54
CA ALA A 744 -32.20 13.74 -18.19
C ALA A 744 -32.66 15.01 -18.92
N ILE A 745 -31.81 15.65 -19.72
CA ILE A 745 -32.15 16.87 -20.45
C ILE A 745 -32.96 16.54 -21.71
N ASP A 746 -34.08 17.22 -21.88
CA ASP A 746 -34.92 17.12 -23.06
C ASP A 746 -34.15 17.49 -24.33
N GLY A 747 -34.18 16.58 -25.31
CA GLY A 747 -33.43 16.69 -26.57
C GLY A 747 -32.17 15.82 -26.61
N VAL A 748 -31.74 15.26 -25.48
CA VAL A 748 -30.64 14.27 -25.40
C VAL A 748 -31.21 12.85 -25.40
N ASN A 749 -30.62 11.96 -26.20
CA ASN A 749 -30.83 10.52 -26.13
C ASN A 749 -30.00 9.92 -24.99
N GLY A 750 -30.61 9.78 -23.81
CA GLY A 750 -29.97 9.21 -22.63
C GLY A 750 -29.49 7.76 -22.80
N LEU A 751 -30.06 6.98 -23.73
CA LEU A 751 -29.69 5.57 -23.95
C LEU A 751 -28.35 5.41 -24.68
N GLU A 752 -28.02 6.36 -25.55
CA GLU A 752 -26.78 6.35 -26.35
C GLU A 752 -25.68 7.23 -25.72
N SER A 753 -26.02 8.00 -24.69
CA SER A 753 -25.09 8.89 -24.01
C SER A 753 -24.05 8.15 -23.17
N SER A 754 -22.79 8.61 -23.22
CA SER A 754 -21.67 8.00 -22.49
C SER A 754 -20.73 9.05 -21.90
N THR A 755 -20.07 8.71 -20.79
CA THR A 755 -19.01 9.54 -20.17
C THR A 755 -17.68 8.83 -20.32
N ASN A 756 -16.54 9.51 -20.33
CA ASN A 756 -15.22 8.88 -20.21
C ASN A 756 -14.81 8.60 -18.74
N HIS A 757 -15.54 9.12 -17.75
CA HIS A 757 -15.26 8.90 -16.32
C HIS A 757 -15.89 7.60 -15.78
N ILE A 758 -15.08 6.66 -15.24
CA ILE A 758 -15.56 5.30 -14.90
C ILE A 758 -16.38 5.29 -13.60
N ILE A 759 -15.96 6.04 -12.58
CA ILE A 759 -16.66 6.09 -11.29
C ILE A 759 -18.03 6.72 -11.42
N GLU A 760 -18.16 7.75 -12.24
CA GLU A 760 -19.46 8.36 -12.54
C GLU A 760 -20.37 7.38 -13.26
N MET A 761 -19.85 6.64 -14.25
CA MET A 761 -20.60 5.58 -14.92
C MET A 761 -21.12 4.54 -13.91
N GLN A 762 -20.28 4.13 -12.96
CA GLN A 762 -20.67 3.21 -11.89
C GLN A 762 -21.78 3.78 -11.00
N GLN A 763 -21.70 5.06 -10.65
CA GLN A 763 -22.68 5.72 -9.79
C GLN A 763 -24.05 5.86 -10.45
N VAL A 764 -24.09 6.08 -11.77
CA VAL A 764 -25.33 6.32 -12.52
C VAL A 764 -25.93 5.02 -13.06
N LEU A 765 -25.12 4.18 -13.71
CA LEU A 765 -25.58 2.99 -14.45
C LEU A 765 -25.19 1.66 -13.80
N GLY A 766 -24.41 1.67 -12.72
CA GLY A 766 -23.98 0.46 -12.00
C GLY A 766 -22.68 -0.16 -12.51
N ILE A 767 -22.27 -1.27 -11.87
CA ILE A 767 -20.93 -1.85 -12.03
C ILE A 767 -20.71 -2.51 -13.41
N GLU A 768 -21.73 -3.15 -13.99
CA GLU A 768 -21.62 -3.78 -15.30
C GLU A 768 -21.43 -2.75 -16.42
N ALA A 769 -22.17 -1.62 -16.36
CA ALA A 769 -21.98 -0.52 -17.29
C ALA A 769 -20.56 0.09 -17.17
N ALA A 770 -20.05 0.23 -15.94
CA ALA A 770 -18.69 0.69 -15.70
C ALA A 770 -17.62 -0.28 -16.22
N ARG A 771 -17.91 -1.59 -16.23
CA ARG A 771 -17.02 -2.64 -16.75
C ARG A 771 -16.99 -2.70 -18.27
N VAL A 772 -18.15 -2.65 -18.91
CA VAL A 772 -18.30 -2.84 -20.37
C VAL A 772 -17.72 -1.68 -21.16
N LYS A 773 -17.74 -0.49 -20.56
CA LYS A 773 -17.46 0.81 -21.16
C LYS A 773 -16.71 0.75 -22.50
N ARG A 774 -17.53 0.93 -23.55
CA ARG A 774 -17.12 1.15 -24.94
C ARG A 774 -16.36 2.46 -25.11
#